data_AF-A0A0C2D089-F1
#
_entry.id   AF-A0A0C2D089-F1
#
_cell.length_a   1.000
_cell.length_b   1.000
_cell.length_c   1.000
_cell.angle_alpha   90.00
_cell.angle_beta   90.00
_cell.angle_gamma   90.00
#
_symmetry.space_group_name_H-M   'P 1'
#
loop_
_entity.id
_entity.type
_entity.pdbx_description
1 polymer ?
#
loop_
_entity_poly.entity_id
_entity_poly.type
_entity_poly.pdbx_seq_one_letter_code
_entity_poly.pdbx_strand_id
1 'polypeptide(L)'
;MSNVQQFTGNYQQKPTPWLVAPLSILGALLLSACDPELANDDSDASEDDQFRVVQVPPSPTGSCLADEIYLADDLCVPKPFTIAIIGDTQELVDTQDPHADVFPAMTEWIVNNAEARNIRFVAHVGDIVQHGDSAQEWASATDSLYLLDGLPELAWSANLGNHDYDDLATGDASSFLANLGPDHFVDRPWFGGSDLGFVAADQSVGEGHNSYQFIDVSGRRFLHLNLEFQGDVEWAQTIIDRYPGVPTIVTTHELLNDQRPGTHPQSSATTAEIVDGSRHLWDSLIRSNSQIFMTFNGHFCCERQLVQVNDAGEEVLHVQANYSVSFKGEIDENDSWLRLVTIDIAAGSVRLSTVAPPTPFDPNTRSNPFPGATDLASAYTWPIDFERRFGEMRRFQTGYRGYAGTHDTWFSPRAFEGEQLGRPQDPYVRTGRWNADGEDINQQALLRFDEIIGDGPDQLDSATQVTAASLNLLPPKDIQWSDGEANAVYPMLVAWAENTASYGAAAWAGGATPSIDTDNLEAGQDPVSDSRLFTDGLGLIPSGTQIAYNVVPIVQTWVDGANNYGFLLQSLGLAEGNALFMASSDYTPGDPAGAPVLRVASTRAFNLRTFRQGQLNEGHVYQSARDTYISPGQGDLSEFHQLRVIDYAGANQQTLVRFDDLIGAAAWQIPADAKVRFAALVLTADGDLWSGTGAVHRAHRMQVDWDDSGTWDGTWGGVGVSVAGGDAAATPDDASDRFLADASPGVFDVTSSVRKWIDGEPNYGWVILQETMGDNRWYMGSSESPVEAVRPALYVQFE
;
A
#
# COMPACT_ATOMS: atom_id res chain seq x y z
N MET A 1 -23.97 -59.18 -18.98
CA MET A 1 -24.12 -59.90 -20.25
C MET A 1 -24.02 -58.86 -21.36
N SER A 2 -23.07 -59.10 -22.29
CA SER A 2 -22.85 -58.55 -23.66
C SER A 2 -23.04 -57.04 -23.95
N ASN A 3 -22.20 -56.30 -24.71
CA ASN A 3 -20.94 -56.50 -25.47
C ASN A 3 -20.32 -55.10 -25.67
N VAL A 4 -19.06 -54.83 -25.30
CA VAL A 4 -17.80 -54.88 -26.11
C VAL A 4 -17.83 -54.13 -27.45
N GLN A 5 -17.02 -53.06 -27.54
CA GLN A 5 -16.03 -52.87 -28.61
C GLN A 5 -14.84 -52.00 -28.13
N GLN A 6 -13.67 -52.64 -28.01
CA GLN A 6 -12.35 -52.02 -27.93
C GLN A 6 -11.82 -51.75 -29.35
N PHE A 7 -11.15 -50.62 -29.55
CA PHE A 7 -10.12 -50.47 -30.59
C PHE A 7 -8.86 -49.85 -29.97
N THR A 8 -7.77 -50.61 -30.05
CA THR A 8 -6.39 -50.24 -29.73
C THR A 8 -5.70 -49.68 -30.99
N GLY A 9 -4.88 -48.63 -30.86
CA GLY A 9 -4.07 -48.14 -31.98
C GLY A 9 -3.08 -47.00 -31.67
N ASN A 10 -1.90 -47.38 -31.14
CA ASN A 10 -0.56 -46.81 -31.34
C ASN A 10 -0.38 -45.36 -31.86
N TYR A 11 0.22 -44.50 -31.02
CA TYR A 11 1.15 -43.46 -31.48
C TYR A 11 2.52 -43.66 -30.82
N GLN A 12 3.52 -44.01 -31.63
CA GLN A 12 4.92 -44.06 -31.25
C GLN A 12 5.53 -42.66 -31.32
N GLN A 13 6.13 -42.18 -30.23
CA GLN A 13 7.16 -41.14 -30.29
C GLN A 13 8.54 -41.81 -30.25
N LYS A 14 9.37 -41.51 -31.26
CA LYS A 14 10.80 -41.85 -31.28
C LYS A 14 11.61 -40.61 -30.88
N PRO A 15 12.61 -40.73 -29.99
CA PRO A 15 13.62 -39.71 -29.79
C PRO A 15 14.84 -40.01 -30.68
N THR A 16 15.48 -38.98 -31.21
CA THR A 16 16.88 -39.06 -31.67
C THR A 16 17.66 -37.83 -31.23
N PRO A 17 18.96 -37.99 -30.88
CA PRO A 17 19.78 -37.03 -30.13
C PRO A 17 20.58 -36.13 -31.09
N TRP A 18 21.59 -35.37 -30.65
CA TRP A 18 22.94 -35.27 -31.24
C TRP A 18 23.73 -34.06 -30.67
N LEU A 19 24.74 -34.41 -29.87
CA LEU A 19 26.10 -33.87 -29.71
C LEU A 19 26.48 -32.51 -29.10
N VAL A 20 27.49 -32.65 -28.24
CA VAL A 20 28.38 -31.67 -27.59
C VAL A 20 29.71 -31.59 -28.36
N ALA A 21 30.41 -30.46 -28.21
CA ALA A 21 31.89 -30.24 -28.17
C ALA A 21 32.42 -29.18 -29.19
N PRO A 22 33.56 -28.50 -28.92
CA PRO A 22 33.64 -27.03 -28.84
C PRO A 22 34.69 -26.42 -29.80
N LEU A 23 34.84 -25.09 -29.84
CA LEU A 23 36.06 -24.46 -30.38
C LEU A 23 36.34 -23.07 -29.76
N SER A 24 37.52 -22.94 -29.15
CA SER A 24 38.17 -21.69 -28.73
C SER A 24 39.00 -21.10 -29.90
N ILE A 25 39.27 -19.78 -29.89
CA ILE A 25 40.59 -19.11 -30.15
C ILE A 25 40.45 -17.60 -30.49
N LEU A 26 41.25 -16.78 -29.79
CA LEU A 26 41.90 -15.46 -30.06
C LEU A 26 41.23 -14.46 -31.03
N GLY A 27 41.13 -13.14 -30.78
CA GLY A 27 41.99 -12.21 -30.05
C GLY A 27 42.67 -11.24 -31.03
N ALA A 28 42.38 -9.92 -30.97
CA ALA A 28 43.28 -8.83 -31.39
C ALA A 28 42.68 -7.43 -31.12
N LEU A 29 43.49 -6.57 -30.49
CA LEU A 29 43.34 -5.14 -30.31
C LEU A 29 43.34 -4.37 -31.64
N LEU A 30 42.80 -3.13 -31.63
CA LEU A 30 43.43 -1.97 -32.27
C LEU A 30 42.92 -0.65 -31.64
N LEU A 31 43.85 0.11 -31.05
CA LEU A 31 43.75 1.53 -30.70
C LEU A 31 43.81 2.42 -31.95
N SER A 32 43.25 3.63 -31.87
CA SER A 32 43.68 4.90 -32.52
C SER A 32 42.47 5.83 -32.68
N ALA A 33 42.45 7.14 -32.46
CA ALA A 33 43.32 8.17 -31.88
C ALA A 33 42.51 9.49 -31.90
N CYS A 34 42.80 10.43 -31.00
CA CYS A 34 42.38 11.84 -31.07
C CYS A 34 43.00 12.56 -32.27
N ASP A 35 42.31 13.55 -32.87
CA ASP A 35 42.53 14.99 -32.59
C ASP A 35 41.59 15.92 -33.41
N PRO A 36 41.43 17.19 -33.00
CA PRO A 36 40.36 18.13 -33.36
C PRO A 36 40.78 19.18 -34.40
N GLU A 37 39.82 19.94 -34.94
CA GLU A 37 40.13 21.25 -35.54
C GLU A 37 38.96 22.25 -35.44
N LEU A 38 39.35 23.52 -35.41
CA LEU A 38 38.70 24.70 -34.84
C LEU A 38 38.07 25.62 -35.91
N ALA A 39 37.23 26.54 -35.39
CA ALA A 39 37.02 27.94 -35.82
C ALA A 39 36.10 28.22 -37.03
N ASN A 40 34.96 28.92 -36.82
CA ASN A 40 34.91 30.39 -36.70
C ASN A 40 33.46 30.91 -36.54
N ASP A 41 33.29 31.78 -35.55
CA ASP A 41 32.57 33.08 -35.49
C ASP A 41 31.60 33.47 -36.64
N ASP A 42 30.33 33.76 -36.34
CA ASP A 42 29.73 35.12 -36.42
C ASP A 42 28.22 35.17 -36.07
N SER A 43 27.89 36.14 -35.21
CA SER A 43 26.68 37.00 -35.13
C SER A 43 25.22 36.48 -35.09
N ASP A 44 24.56 36.84 -33.98
CA ASP A 44 23.19 37.39 -33.81
C ASP A 44 21.92 36.67 -34.33
N ALA A 45 21.12 36.26 -33.34
CA ALA A 45 19.66 36.43 -33.17
C ALA A 45 18.68 35.88 -34.23
N SER A 46 17.97 34.80 -33.87
CA SER A 46 16.50 34.80 -33.72
C SER A 46 16.00 33.47 -33.15
N GLU A 47 14.90 33.58 -32.41
CA GLU A 47 14.12 32.52 -31.75
C GLU A 47 13.76 31.36 -32.68
N ASP A 48 13.97 30.12 -32.24
CA ASP A 48 12.94 29.07 -32.34
C ASP A 48 13.28 27.85 -31.49
N ASP A 49 12.27 27.42 -30.76
CA ASP A 49 12.22 26.31 -29.82
C ASP A 49 12.20 24.98 -30.61
N GLN A 50 13.23 24.15 -30.49
CA GLN A 50 13.21 22.78 -31.03
C GLN A 50 13.72 21.76 -30.02
N PHE A 51 12.74 21.04 -29.46
CA PHE A 51 12.81 19.75 -28.78
C PHE A 51 13.93 18.85 -29.35
N ARG A 52 14.93 18.55 -28.52
CA ARG A 52 15.81 17.40 -28.72
C ARG A 52 15.31 16.23 -27.89
N VAL A 53 14.66 15.28 -28.57
CA VAL A 53 14.43 13.93 -28.08
C VAL A 53 15.79 13.24 -27.92
N VAL A 54 16.21 13.00 -26.67
CA VAL A 54 17.32 12.10 -26.38
C VAL A 54 16.78 10.68 -26.43
N GLN A 55 17.10 9.95 -27.50
CA GLN A 55 16.90 8.52 -27.60
C GLN A 55 17.92 7.81 -26.68
N VAL A 56 17.45 7.23 -25.58
CA VAL A 56 18.23 6.29 -24.76
C VAL A 56 17.92 4.87 -25.28
N PRO A 57 18.92 4.04 -25.63
CA PRO A 57 18.66 2.67 -26.09
C PRO A 57 18.23 1.77 -24.92
N PRO A 58 17.37 0.76 -25.16
CA PRO A 58 16.93 -0.15 -24.13
C PRO A 58 18.06 -1.14 -23.77
N SER A 59 18.39 -1.25 -22.49
CA SER A 59 19.15 -2.40 -21.99
C SER A 59 18.19 -3.35 -21.27
N PRO A 60 18.16 -4.64 -21.63
CA PRO A 60 17.44 -5.65 -20.89
C PRO A 60 18.29 -6.14 -19.70
N THR A 61 17.62 -6.78 -18.75
CA THR A 61 18.14 -7.51 -17.57
C THR A 61 18.48 -6.66 -16.35
N GLY A 62 17.63 -6.81 -15.32
CA GLY A 62 17.91 -6.38 -13.96
C GLY A 62 18.98 -7.25 -13.33
N SER A 63 20.01 -6.59 -12.79
CA SER A 63 20.77 -7.10 -11.66
C SER A 63 21.26 -5.89 -10.87
N CYS A 64 20.97 -5.84 -9.58
CA CYS A 64 21.61 -4.91 -8.67
C CYS A 64 23.12 -5.16 -8.68
N LEU A 65 23.91 -4.23 -9.21
CA LEU A 65 25.35 -4.17 -8.94
C LEU A 65 25.61 -2.94 -8.09
N ALA A 66 26.07 -3.20 -6.87
CA ALA A 66 26.73 -2.24 -6.02
C ALA A 66 28.05 -1.80 -6.67
N ASP A 67 28.26 -0.50 -6.83
CA ASP A 67 29.42 0.20 -6.26
C ASP A 67 29.44 1.70 -6.65
N GLU A 68 29.85 2.49 -5.65
CA GLU A 68 30.30 3.89 -5.69
C GLU A 68 29.28 5.06 -5.62
N ILE A 69 28.98 5.42 -4.36
CA ILE A 69 28.87 6.78 -3.80
C ILE A 69 27.98 7.77 -4.56
N TYR A 70 26.67 7.69 -4.29
CA TYR A 70 25.82 8.86 -4.02
C TYR A 70 24.87 8.49 -2.87
N LEU A 71 24.99 9.25 -1.77
CA LEU A 71 24.03 9.48 -0.69
C LEU A 71 23.20 8.27 -0.20
N ALA A 72 23.51 7.82 1.02
CA ALA A 72 22.50 7.22 1.88
C ALA A 72 21.28 8.15 1.98
N ASP A 73 20.10 7.54 2.10
CA ASP A 73 18.78 8.17 2.30
C ASP A 73 17.99 8.56 1.04
N ASP A 74 17.71 7.58 0.17
CA ASP A 74 16.29 7.40 -0.19
C ASP A 74 15.66 6.64 0.99
N LEU A 75 15.28 7.39 2.03
CA LEU A 75 14.14 6.99 2.85
C LEU A 75 13.02 6.74 1.86
N CYS A 76 12.71 5.46 1.62
CA CYS A 76 11.76 5.00 0.62
C CYS A 76 10.36 5.50 1.00
N VAL A 77 10.05 6.76 0.67
CA VAL A 77 8.68 7.27 0.74
C VAL A 77 7.87 6.41 -0.23
N PRO A 78 6.86 5.65 0.25
CA PRO A 78 6.00 4.87 -0.61
C PRO A 78 5.48 5.73 -1.77
N LYS A 79 5.86 5.39 -3.00
CA LYS A 79 5.30 6.09 -4.17
C LYS A 79 3.79 5.86 -4.20
N PRO A 80 2.98 6.86 -4.55
CA PRO A 80 1.55 6.66 -4.77
C PRO A 80 1.32 5.59 -5.82
N PHE A 81 0.27 4.78 -5.64
CA PHE A 81 -0.12 3.77 -6.62
C PHE A 81 -1.57 3.95 -7.03
N THR A 82 -1.93 3.40 -8.18
CA THR A 82 -3.23 3.61 -8.80
C THR A 82 -3.99 2.31 -8.93
N ILE A 83 -5.29 2.38 -8.67
CA ILE A 83 -6.27 1.37 -9.08
C ILE A 83 -7.08 1.96 -10.24
N ALA A 84 -7.19 1.24 -11.34
CA ALA A 84 -8.08 1.59 -12.45
C ALA A 84 -9.40 0.84 -12.29
N ILE A 85 -10.52 1.56 -12.34
CA ILE A 85 -11.86 0.96 -12.31
C ILE A 85 -12.42 1.05 -13.73
N ILE A 86 -12.79 -0.12 -14.26
CA ILE A 86 -13.58 -0.27 -15.48
C ILE A 86 -15.04 -0.36 -15.03
N GLY A 87 -15.87 0.53 -15.58
CA GLY A 87 -17.31 0.55 -15.31
C GLY A 87 -18.04 -0.58 -16.04
N ASP A 88 -19.36 -0.49 -16.11
CA ASP A 88 -20.22 -1.46 -16.78
C ASP A 88 -20.02 -1.39 -18.31
N THR A 89 -19.63 -2.50 -18.93
CA THR A 89 -19.23 -2.57 -20.36
C THR A 89 -20.23 -3.29 -21.26
N GLN A 90 -21.33 -3.79 -20.69
CA GLN A 90 -22.36 -4.58 -21.37
C GLN A 90 -22.77 -4.03 -22.75
N GLU A 91 -22.99 -2.71 -22.86
CA GLU A 91 -23.44 -2.04 -24.09
C GLU A 91 -22.30 -1.96 -25.13
N LEU A 92 -21.03 -1.97 -24.71
CA LEU A 92 -19.89 -1.94 -25.63
C LEU A 92 -19.74 -3.24 -26.43
N VAL A 93 -20.24 -4.35 -25.87
CA VAL A 93 -20.14 -5.69 -26.44
C VAL A 93 -21.47 -6.24 -26.95
N ASP A 94 -22.60 -5.55 -26.72
CA ASP A 94 -23.93 -5.99 -27.15
C ASP A 94 -23.92 -6.28 -28.66
N THR A 95 -24.32 -7.50 -29.01
CA THR A 95 -24.42 -7.91 -30.41
C THR A 95 -25.47 -7.15 -31.22
N GLN A 96 -26.40 -6.46 -30.54
CA GLN A 96 -27.42 -5.62 -31.17
C GLN A 96 -26.90 -4.24 -31.56
N ASP A 97 -25.91 -3.70 -30.84
CA ASP A 97 -25.22 -2.43 -31.14
C ASP A 97 -23.72 -2.49 -30.77
N PRO A 98 -22.88 -3.17 -31.56
CA PRO A 98 -21.52 -3.48 -31.13
C PRO A 98 -20.56 -2.29 -31.29
N HIS A 99 -19.89 -1.92 -30.19
CA HIS A 99 -18.81 -0.91 -30.13
C HIS A 99 -17.45 -1.55 -29.83
N ALA A 100 -17.15 -2.58 -30.62
CA ALA A 100 -16.10 -3.56 -30.34
C ALA A 100 -14.66 -3.01 -30.29
N ASP A 101 -14.43 -1.75 -30.68
CA ASP A 101 -13.11 -1.10 -30.62
C ASP A 101 -12.90 -0.26 -29.35
N VAL A 102 -13.96 0.03 -28.59
CA VAL A 102 -13.89 0.88 -27.39
C VAL A 102 -13.31 0.14 -26.20
N PHE A 103 -13.86 -1.03 -25.86
CA PHE A 103 -13.40 -1.84 -24.73
C PHE A 103 -11.92 -2.26 -24.84
N PRO A 104 -11.41 -2.76 -25.98
CA PRO A 104 -9.98 -3.06 -26.09
C PRO A 104 -9.11 -1.80 -25.98
N ALA A 105 -9.56 -0.63 -26.47
CA ALA A 105 -8.80 0.61 -26.31
C ALA A 105 -8.67 1.03 -24.83
N MET A 106 -9.67 0.74 -23.99
CA MET A 106 -9.61 1.00 -22.54
C MET A 106 -8.54 0.14 -21.87
N THR A 107 -8.54 -1.17 -22.12
CA THR A 107 -7.58 -2.10 -21.52
C THR A 107 -6.17 -1.91 -22.08
N GLU A 108 -6.01 -1.63 -23.37
CA GLU A 108 -4.72 -1.25 -23.97
C GLU A 108 -4.18 0.04 -23.35
N TRP A 109 -5.04 1.03 -23.10
CA TRP A 109 -4.61 2.26 -22.44
C TRP A 109 -4.11 1.98 -21.02
N ILE A 110 -4.81 1.13 -20.26
CA ILE A 110 -4.36 0.71 -18.92
C ILE A 110 -2.98 0.06 -19.00
N VAL A 111 -2.80 -0.94 -19.87
CA VAL A 111 -1.52 -1.64 -20.06
C VAL A 111 -0.41 -0.67 -20.43
N ASN A 112 -0.65 0.24 -21.38
CA ASN A 112 0.34 1.21 -21.84
C ASN A 112 0.67 2.30 -20.79
N ASN A 113 -0.20 2.53 -19.82
CA ASN A 113 0.00 3.53 -18.76
C ASN A 113 0.34 2.92 -17.40
N ALA A 114 0.36 1.59 -17.26
CA ALA A 114 0.50 0.92 -15.97
C ALA A 114 1.78 1.33 -15.24
N GLU A 115 2.92 1.37 -15.93
CA GLU A 115 4.19 1.82 -15.34
C GLU A 115 4.17 3.32 -15.01
N ALA A 116 3.82 4.16 -15.99
CA ALA A 116 3.86 5.62 -15.85
C ALA A 116 2.94 6.18 -14.76
N ARG A 117 1.81 5.50 -14.51
CA ARG A 117 0.82 5.87 -13.48
C ARG A 117 0.87 4.98 -12.25
N ASN A 118 1.81 4.05 -12.20
CA ASN A 118 1.94 3.05 -11.15
C ASN A 118 0.59 2.34 -10.87
N ILE A 119 -0.10 1.91 -11.94
CA ILE A 119 -1.34 1.12 -11.84
C ILE A 119 -0.96 -0.27 -11.34
N ARG A 120 -1.51 -0.66 -10.19
CA ARG A 120 -1.21 -1.93 -9.53
C ARG A 120 -2.42 -2.85 -9.40
N PHE A 121 -3.60 -2.33 -9.70
CA PHE A 121 -4.82 -3.12 -9.71
C PHE A 121 -5.81 -2.60 -10.75
N VAL A 122 -6.58 -3.49 -11.36
CA VAL A 122 -7.74 -3.15 -12.19
C VAL A 122 -8.99 -3.83 -11.61
N ALA A 123 -10.04 -3.05 -11.33
CA ALA A 123 -11.32 -3.57 -10.88
C ALA A 123 -12.37 -3.36 -11.98
N HIS A 124 -12.91 -4.43 -12.55
CA HIS A 124 -14.13 -4.34 -13.36
C HIS A 124 -15.34 -4.54 -12.46
N VAL A 125 -16.28 -3.59 -12.43
CA VAL A 125 -17.38 -3.56 -11.43
C VAL A 125 -18.60 -4.41 -11.80
N GLY A 126 -18.59 -5.07 -12.95
CA GLY A 126 -19.62 -6.03 -13.39
C GLY A 126 -20.45 -5.51 -14.54
N ASP A 127 -21.45 -6.29 -14.97
CA ASP A 127 -22.17 -6.09 -16.22
C ASP A 127 -21.17 -5.97 -17.38
N ILE A 128 -20.41 -7.05 -17.55
CA ILE A 128 -19.36 -7.19 -18.55
C ILE A 128 -20.01 -7.40 -19.92
N VAL A 129 -21.04 -8.24 -19.98
CA VAL A 129 -21.85 -8.55 -21.17
C VAL A 129 -23.29 -8.09 -20.96
N GLN A 130 -24.04 -7.92 -22.05
CA GLN A 130 -25.46 -7.55 -21.99
C GLN A 130 -26.37 -8.75 -21.78
N HIS A 131 -25.95 -9.91 -22.28
CA HIS A 131 -26.66 -11.17 -22.19
C HIS A 131 -25.68 -12.28 -21.73
N GLY A 132 -25.80 -12.73 -20.49
CA GLY A 132 -24.94 -13.75 -19.90
C GLY A 132 -24.84 -15.05 -20.69
N ASP A 133 -25.89 -15.45 -21.43
CA ASP A 133 -25.90 -16.65 -22.27
C ASP A 133 -25.30 -16.44 -23.69
N SER A 134 -24.82 -15.24 -24.00
CA SER A 134 -24.26 -14.90 -25.31
C SER A 134 -22.76 -15.19 -25.42
N ALA A 135 -22.42 -16.33 -26.03
CA ALA A 135 -21.03 -16.70 -26.31
C ALA A 135 -20.27 -15.67 -27.17
N GLN A 136 -20.98 -14.87 -27.99
CA GLN A 136 -20.35 -13.85 -28.83
C GLN A 136 -19.95 -12.60 -28.03
N GLU A 137 -20.79 -12.19 -27.07
CA GLU A 137 -20.47 -11.06 -26.17
C GLU A 137 -19.32 -11.43 -25.26
N TRP A 138 -19.33 -12.64 -24.69
CA TRP A 138 -18.22 -13.16 -23.90
C TRP A 138 -16.90 -13.20 -24.69
N ALA A 139 -16.92 -13.65 -25.95
CA ALA A 139 -15.73 -13.61 -26.79
C ALA A 139 -15.19 -12.18 -26.95
N SER A 140 -16.06 -11.21 -27.23
CA SER A 140 -15.65 -9.80 -27.37
C SER A 140 -15.12 -9.20 -26.06
N ALA A 141 -15.77 -9.49 -24.94
CA ALA A 141 -15.37 -9.00 -23.62
C ALA A 141 -14.03 -9.59 -23.18
N THR A 142 -13.86 -10.91 -23.32
CA THR A 142 -12.62 -11.61 -22.96
C THR A 142 -11.44 -11.22 -23.85
N ASP A 143 -11.64 -11.05 -25.17
CA ASP A 143 -10.59 -10.52 -26.06
C ASP A 143 -10.07 -9.16 -25.59
N SER A 144 -10.91 -8.34 -24.94
CA SER A 144 -10.55 -7.04 -24.38
C SER A 144 -9.88 -7.15 -23.01
N LEU A 145 -10.49 -7.89 -22.07
CA LEU A 145 -10.00 -8.04 -20.69
C LEU A 145 -8.68 -8.82 -20.61
N TYR A 146 -8.48 -9.85 -21.45
CA TYR A 146 -7.25 -10.64 -21.46
C TYR A 146 -6.03 -9.87 -21.97
N LEU A 147 -6.20 -8.65 -22.50
CA LEU A 147 -5.06 -7.76 -22.77
C LEU A 147 -4.32 -7.39 -21.47
N LEU A 148 -5.02 -7.35 -20.34
CA LEU A 148 -4.42 -7.12 -19.01
C LEU A 148 -3.41 -8.21 -18.63
N ASP A 149 -3.62 -9.45 -19.10
CA ASP A 149 -2.71 -10.58 -18.86
C ASP A 149 -1.34 -10.42 -19.52
N GLY A 150 -1.21 -9.49 -20.46
CA GLY A 150 0.07 -9.08 -21.04
C GLY A 150 1.04 -8.50 -20.00
N LEU A 151 0.56 -8.13 -18.81
CA LEU A 151 1.35 -7.71 -17.66
C LEU A 151 1.11 -8.68 -16.49
N PRO A 152 1.92 -9.74 -16.34
CA PRO A 152 1.70 -10.79 -15.33
C PRO A 152 1.58 -10.28 -13.88
N GLU A 153 2.27 -9.18 -13.57
CA GLU A 153 2.30 -8.53 -12.25
C GLU A 153 1.13 -7.56 -12.01
N LEU A 154 0.33 -7.24 -13.04
CA LEU A 154 -0.84 -6.38 -12.89
C LEU A 154 -1.99 -7.24 -12.38
N ALA A 155 -2.31 -7.09 -11.09
CA ALA A 155 -3.46 -7.76 -10.50
C ALA A 155 -4.77 -7.16 -11.04
N TRP A 156 -5.78 -7.99 -11.26
CA TRP A 156 -7.09 -7.51 -11.69
C TRP A 156 -8.22 -8.44 -11.26
N SER A 157 -9.45 -7.93 -11.23
CA SER A 157 -10.66 -8.72 -10.99
C SER A 157 -11.78 -8.37 -11.97
N ALA A 158 -12.60 -9.37 -12.27
CA ALA A 158 -13.86 -9.22 -12.99
C ALA A 158 -15.01 -9.51 -12.03
N ASN A 159 -15.82 -8.50 -11.73
CA ASN A 159 -17.02 -8.68 -10.90
C ASN A 159 -18.19 -9.20 -11.73
N LEU A 160 -19.08 -9.96 -11.10
CA LEU A 160 -20.31 -10.46 -11.72
C LEU A 160 -21.45 -9.46 -11.49
N GLY A 161 -21.97 -8.86 -12.55
CA GLY A 161 -23.18 -8.02 -12.53
C GLY A 161 -24.45 -8.81 -12.80
N ASN A 162 -25.60 -8.14 -12.83
CA ASN A 162 -26.88 -8.81 -13.02
C ASN A 162 -27.13 -9.25 -14.48
N HIS A 163 -26.44 -8.66 -15.46
CA HIS A 163 -26.50 -9.08 -16.87
C HIS A 163 -25.58 -10.26 -17.20
N ASP A 164 -24.58 -10.51 -16.35
CA ASP A 164 -23.57 -11.55 -16.58
C ASP A 164 -24.06 -12.98 -16.24
N TYR A 165 -25.23 -13.09 -15.61
CA TYR A 165 -25.89 -14.38 -15.37
C TYR A 165 -26.59 -14.89 -16.63
N ASP A 166 -26.35 -16.15 -16.98
CA ASP A 166 -27.12 -16.90 -17.97
C ASP A 166 -28.61 -16.97 -17.55
N ASP A 167 -28.87 -17.15 -16.24
CA ASP A 167 -30.19 -17.01 -15.62
C ASP A 167 -30.07 -16.51 -14.17
N LEU A 168 -30.33 -15.20 -13.98
CA LEU A 168 -30.29 -14.55 -12.67
C LEU A 168 -31.27 -15.16 -11.65
N ALA A 169 -32.40 -15.72 -12.09
CA ALA A 169 -33.39 -16.29 -11.18
C ALA A 169 -32.94 -17.62 -10.56
N THR A 170 -32.06 -18.35 -11.25
CA THR A 170 -31.43 -19.57 -10.74
C THR A 170 -30.03 -19.32 -10.18
N GLY A 171 -29.45 -18.14 -10.42
CA GLY A 171 -28.05 -17.85 -10.12
C GLY A 171 -27.09 -18.52 -11.09
N ASP A 172 -27.56 -18.95 -12.27
CA ASP A 172 -26.69 -19.63 -13.24
C ASP A 172 -25.80 -18.60 -13.92
N ALA A 173 -24.50 -18.66 -13.62
CA ALA A 173 -23.45 -17.86 -14.24
C ALA A 173 -22.41 -18.76 -14.94
N SER A 174 -22.86 -19.88 -15.51
CA SER A 174 -21.99 -20.87 -16.16
C SER A 174 -21.08 -20.24 -17.23
N SER A 175 -21.60 -19.27 -18.00
CA SER A 175 -20.81 -18.62 -19.05
C SER A 175 -19.78 -17.66 -18.46
N PHE A 176 -20.08 -16.95 -17.37
CA PHE A 176 -19.08 -16.19 -16.63
C PHE A 176 -17.98 -17.11 -16.10
N LEU A 177 -18.33 -18.19 -15.39
CA LEU A 177 -17.36 -19.11 -14.80
C LEU A 177 -16.44 -19.76 -15.85
N ALA A 178 -16.98 -20.07 -17.03
CA ALA A 178 -16.19 -20.64 -18.13
C ALA A 178 -15.17 -19.66 -18.73
N ASN A 179 -15.41 -18.35 -18.61
CA ASN A 179 -14.56 -17.31 -19.18
C ASN A 179 -13.68 -16.64 -18.10
N LEU A 180 -14.28 -16.11 -17.05
CA LEU A 180 -13.64 -15.28 -16.02
C LEU A 180 -13.75 -15.90 -14.61
N GLY A 181 -14.02 -17.20 -14.51
CA GLY A 181 -14.04 -17.91 -13.25
C GLY A 181 -12.65 -18.11 -12.62
N PRO A 182 -12.58 -18.71 -11.42
CA PRO A 182 -11.34 -18.89 -10.67
C PRO A 182 -10.22 -19.62 -11.43
N ASP A 183 -10.57 -20.55 -12.31
CA ASP A 183 -9.63 -21.31 -13.15
C ASP A 183 -8.76 -20.40 -14.04
N HIS A 184 -9.27 -19.22 -14.44
CA HIS A 184 -8.50 -18.25 -15.20
C HIS A 184 -7.38 -17.61 -14.35
N PHE A 185 -7.61 -17.46 -13.05
CA PHE A 185 -6.74 -16.71 -12.14
C PHE A 185 -5.87 -17.59 -11.23
N VAL A 186 -6.16 -18.88 -11.11
CA VAL A 186 -5.55 -19.79 -10.12
C VAL A 186 -4.02 -19.88 -10.21
N ASP A 187 -3.42 -19.58 -11.36
CA ASP A 187 -1.97 -19.56 -11.58
C ASP A 187 -1.33 -18.18 -11.37
N ARG A 188 -2.11 -17.15 -11.03
CA ARG A 188 -1.62 -15.79 -10.80
C ARG A 188 -1.13 -15.66 -9.35
N PRO A 189 0.07 -15.12 -9.10
CA PRO A 189 0.66 -15.04 -7.75
C PRO A 189 -0.12 -14.11 -6.80
N TRP A 190 -0.89 -13.16 -7.35
CA TRP A 190 -1.73 -12.23 -6.62
C TRP A 190 -3.16 -12.76 -6.38
N PHE A 191 -3.56 -13.86 -7.01
CA PHE A 191 -4.89 -14.44 -6.77
C PHE A 191 -4.89 -15.18 -5.44
N GLY A 192 -5.78 -14.76 -4.54
CA GLY A 192 -5.87 -15.30 -3.20
C GLY A 192 -6.74 -16.54 -3.12
N GLY A 193 -7.79 -16.62 -3.95
CA GLY A 193 -8.73 -17.73 -3.98
C GLY A 193 -10.14 -17.29 -4.35
N SER A 194 -11.07 -18.23 -4.26
CA SER A 194 -12.50 -18.03 -4.53
C SER A 194 -13.37 -18.82 -3.56
N ASP A 195 -14.68 -18.61 -3.63
CA ASP A 195 -15.67 -19.45 -2.95
C ASP A 195 -15.90 -20.82 -3.63
N LEU A 196 -15.32 -21.08 -4.81
CA LEU A 196 -15.43 -22.38 -5.48
C LEU A 196 -14.90 -23.51 -4.60
N GLY A 197 -15.74 -24.49 -4.28
CA GLY A 197 -15.33 -25.61 -3.43
C GLY A 197 -15.24 -25.28 -1.94
N PHE A 198 -15.51 -24.04 -1.54
CA PHE A 198 -15.49 -23.60 -0.15
C PHE A 198 -16.71 -24.13 0.59
N VAL A 199 -16.49 -24.81 1.72
CA VAL A 199 -17.54 -25.27 2.63
C VAL A 199 -17.36 -24.52 3.94
N ALA A 200 -18.25 -23.57 4.23
CA ALA A 200 -18.31 -22.97 5.56
C ALA A 200 -18.60 -24.07 6.60
N ALA A 201 -18.21 -23.84 7.85
CA ALA A 201 -18.35 -24.82 8.93
C ALA A 201 -19.81 -25.34 9.16
N ASP A 202 -20.81 -24.75 8.50
CA ASP A 202 -22.22 -25.16 8.50
C ASP A 202 -22.96 -24.89 7.16
N GLN A 203 -22.51 -25.48 6.03
CA GLN A 203 -23.25 -25.68 4.73
C GLN A 203 -22.78 -24.86 3.49
N SER A 204 -23.29 -25.35 2.34
CA SER A 204 -23.09 -25.07 0.90
C SER A 204 -21.66 -24.97 0.39
N VAL A 205 -21.43 -25.56 -0.79
CA VAL A 205 -20.21 -25.39 -1.56
C VAL A 205 -20.40 -24.12 -2.39
N GLY A 206 -19.51 -23.13 -2.28
CA GLY A 206 -19.58 -21.94 -3.14
C GLY A 206 -19.34 -22.26 -4.61
N GLU A 207 -19.85 -21.42 -5.50
CA GLU A 207 -19.98 -21.68 -6.94
C GLU A 207 -18.87 -21.05 -7.79
N GLY A 208 -18.00 -20.25 -7.19
CA GLY A 208 -16.89 -19.56 -7.88
C GLY A 208 -17.20 -18.13 -8.30
N HIS A 209 -18.31 -17.55 -7.84
CA HIS A 209 -18.72 -16.18 -8.17
C HIS A 209 -17.94 -15.12 -7.39
N ASN A 210 -17.42 -15.49 -6.22
CA ASN A 210 -16.72 -14.58 -5.33
C ASN A 210 -15.22 -14.92 -5.31
N SER A 211 -14.37 -13.89 -5.30
CA SER A 211 -12.92 -14.07 -5.28
C SER A 211 -12.19 -12.99 -4.49
N TYR A 212 -10.92 -13.25 -4.17
CA TYR A 212 -10.09 -12.25 -3.53
C TYR A 212 -8.68 -12.23 -4.11
N GLN A 213 -8.05 -11.05 -4.06
CA GLN A 213 -6.72 -10.80 -4.60
C GLN A 213 -5.88 -10.01 -3.60
N PHE A 214 -4.57 -10.11 -3.73
CA PHE A 214 -3.61 -9.27 -3.01
C PHE A 214 -3.03 -8.21 -3.92
N ILE A 215 -2.88 -7.01 -3.38
CA ILE A 215 -2.13 -5.93 -4.01
C ILE A 215 -0.94 -5.65 -3.10
N ASP A 216 0.24 -6.14 -3.49
CA ASP A 216 1.50 -5.87 -2.80
C ASP A 216 2.18 -4.66 -3.45
N VAL A 217 2.24 -3.53 -2.73
CA VAL A 217 2.82 -2.29 -3.24
C VAL A 217 3.53 -1.51 -2.14
N SER A 218 4.73 -1.02 -2.46
CA SER A 218 5.56 -0.24 -1.52
C SER A 218 5.78 -0.92 -0.16
N GLY A 219 5.88 -2.26 -0.15
CA GLY A 219 6.08 -3.06 1.07
C GLY A 219 4.80 -3.35 1.87
N ARG A 220 3.68 -2.72 1.53
CA ARG A 220 2.37 -2.95 2.15
C ARG A 220 1.52 -3.89 1.29
N ARG A 221 0.76 -4.76 1.96
CA ARG A 221 -0.25 -5.62 1.33
C ARG A 221 -1.63 -5.00 1.52
N PHE A 222 -2.44 -5.02 0.47
CA PHE A 222 -3.87 -4.75 0.52
C PHE A 222 -4.62 -6.03 0.14
N LEU A 223 -5.83 -6.17 0.68
CA LEU A 223 -6.78 -7.22 0.32
C LEU A 223 -7.86 -6.60 -0.57
N HIS A 224 -8.15 -7.25 -1.70
CA HIS A 224 -9.32 -6.93 -2.52
C HIS A 224 -10.31 -8.10 -2.44
N LEU A 225 -11.56 -7.81 -2.09
CA LEU A 225 -12.67 -8.76 -2.15
C LEU A 225 -13.54 -8.40 -3.34
N ASN A 226 -13.75 -9.35 -4.25
CA ASN A 226 -14.59 -9.23 -5.43
C ASN A 226 -15.86 -10.06 -5.18
N LEU A 227 -16.95 -9.38 -4.86
CA LEU A 227 -18.21 -10.00 -4.47
C LEU A 227 -19.23 -9.85 -5.59
N GLU A 228 -19.92 -10.94 -5.93
CA GLU A 228 -20.97 -10.96 -6.95
C GLU A 228 -22.06 -9.90 -6.71
N PHE A 229 -23.01 -9.77 -7.64
CA PHE A 229 -24.01 -8.68 -7.69
C PHE A 229 -24.48 -8.12 -6.34
N GLN A 230 -24.93 -8.99 -5.44
CA GLN A 230 -25.34 -8.65 -4.07
C GLN A 230 -24.46 -9.28 -2.98
N GLY A 231 -23.40 -10.00 -3.38
CA GLY A 231 -22.29 -10.48 -2.54
C GLY A 231 -22.62 -11.49 -1.44
N ASP A 232 -21.67 -12.40 -1.20
CA ASP A 232 -21.71 -13.33 -0.06
C ASP A 232 -20.99 -12.75 1.17
N VAL A 233 -21.77 -12.32 2.16
CA VAL A 233 -21.26 -11.78 3.44
C VAL A 233 -20.53 -12.83 4.26
N GLU A 234 -21.05 -14.06 4.32
CA GLU A 234 -20.51 -15.09 5.21
C GLU A 234 -19.14 -15.52 4.71
N TRP A 235 -19.03 -15.80 3.40
CA TRP A 235 -17.75 -16.09 2.78
C TRP A 235 -16.77 -14.92 2.93
N ALA A 236 -17.19 -13.69 2.62
CA ALA A 236 -16.33 -12.51 2.72
C ALA A 236 -15.80 -12.30 4.15
N GLN A 237 -16.64 -12.51 5.17
CA GLN A 237 -16.21 -12.42 6.57
C GLN A 237 -15.11 -13.45 6.89
N THR A 238 -15.21 -14.67 6.36
CA THR A 238 -14.16 -15.68 6.57
C THR A 238 -12.81 -15.26 5.98
N ILE A 239 -12.81 -14.51 4.87
CA ILE A 239 -11.58 -13.99 4.27
C ILE A 239 -11.06 -12.78 5.06
N ILE A 240 -11.93 -11.91 5.55
CA ILE A 240 -11.53 -10.80 6.43
C ILE A 240 -10.87 -11.32 7.71
N ASP A 241 -11.50 -12.30 8.36
CA ASP A 241 -10.98 -12.92 9.58
C ASP A 241 -9.64 -13.64 9.35
N ARG A 242 -9.38 -14.08 8.11
CA ARG A 242 -8.12 -14.70 7.67
C ARG A 242 -6.98 -13.69 7.52
N TYR A 243 -7.27 -12.44 7.23
CA TYR A 243 -6.26 -11.38 7.00
C TYR A 243 -6.52 -10.15 7.89
N PRO A 244 -6.49 -10.32 9.23
CA PRO A 244 -6.84 -9.26 10.16
C PRO A 244 -5.91 -8.06 9.99
N GLY A 245 -6.48 -6.86 9.94
CA GLY A 245 -5.73 -5.60 9.89
C GLY A 245 -5.09 -5.28 8.54
N VAL A 246 -5.29 -6.13 7.52
CA VAL A 246 -4.89 -5.82 6.15
C VAL A 246 -5.88 -4.82 5.55
N PRO A 247 -5.44 -3.64 5.05
CA PRO A 247 -6.34 -2.68 4.43
C PRO A 247 -7.13 -3.34 3.30
N THR A 248 -8.45 -3.32 3.43
CA THR A 248 -9.36 -4.09 2.57
C THR A 248 -10.22 -3.18 1.70
N ILE A 249 -10.29 -3.53 0.41
CA ILE A 249 -11.14 -2.91 -0.60
C ILE A 249 -12.19 -3.94 -1.03
N VAL A 250 -13.45 -3.53 -1.15
CA VAL A 250 -14.54 -4.41 -1.60
C VAL A 250 -15.11 -3.92 -2.92
N THR A 251 -15.07 -4.74 -3.96
CA THR A 251 -15.84 -4.54 -5.19
C THR A 251 -17.11 -5.37 -5.13
N THR A 252 -18.24 -4.78 -5.47
CA THR A 252 -19.50 -5.46 -5.77
C THR A 252 -20.21 -4.69 -6.87
N HIS A 253 -21.24 -5.25 -7.50
CA HIS A 253 -21.87 -4.56 -8.62
C HIS A 253 -22.91 -3.54 -8.15
N GLU A 254 -23.78 -3.90 -7.20
CA GLU A 254 -24.79 -3.00 -6.61
C GLU A 254 -24.40 -2.57 -5.19
N LEU A 255 -24.26 -1.26 -4.94
CA LEU A 255 -24.09 -0.75 -3.58
C LEU A 255 -24.59 0.69 -3.37
N LEU A 256 -24.09 1.64 -4.15
CA LEU A 256 -24.37 3.07 -3.99
C LEU A 256 -25.32 3.58 -5.11
N ASN A 257 -26.28 4.44 -4.76
CA ASN A 257 -27.11 5.18 -5.73
C ASN A 257 -27.68 6.50 -5.13
N ASP A 258 -28.30 7.35 -5.95
CA ASP A 258 -29.17 8.46 -5.53
C ASP A 258 -30.65 8.08 -5.78
N GLN A 259 -31.44 7.85 -4.72
CA GLN A 259 -32.82 7.37 -4.83
C GLN A 259 -33.83 8.46 -5.28
N ARG A 260 -33.41 9.68 -5.64
CA ARG A 260 -34.33 10.75 -6.06
C ARG A 260 -34.86 10.55 -7.49
N PRO A 261 -36.19 10.44 -7.70
CA PRO A 261 -36.75 10.31 -9.04
C PRO A 261 -36.53 11.60 -9.86
N GLY A 262 -35.90 11.47 -11.03
CA GLY A 262 -35.87 12.53 -12.04
C GLY A 262 -34.90 13.69 -11.78
N THR A 263 -33.96 13.56 -10.84
CA THR A 263 -32.82 14.47 -10.73
C THR A 263 -31.55 13.68 -10.99
N HIS A 264 -30.81 14.00 -12.06
CA HIS A 264 -29.42 13.57 -12.26
C HIS A 264 -28.51 14.67 -11.69
N PRO A 265 -28.02 14.59 -10.44
CA PRO A 265 -27.14 15.62 -9.94
C PRO A 265 -25.70 15.24 -10.24
N GLN A 266 -25.00 16.24 -10.77
CA GLN A 266 -23.56 16.29 -10.91
C GLN A 266 -22.88 16.03 -9.55
N SER A 267 -21.99 15.03 -9.50
CA SER A 267 -20.81 14.88 -8.61
C SER A 267 -20.92 15.17 -7.11
N SER A 268 -22.10 15.40 -6.53
CA SER A 268 -22.24 15.81 -5.13
C SER A 268 -22.47 14.62 -4.20
N ALA A 269 -21.56 14.41 -3.25
CA ALA A 269 -21.64 13.44 -2.16
C ALA A 269 -22.88 13.59 -1.25
N THR A 270 -23.71 14.63 -1.41
CA THR A 270 -24.81 14.96 -0.48
C THR A 270 -26.10 14.17 -0.70
N THR A 271 -26.17 13.34 -1.75
CA THR A 271 -27.40 12.65 -2.16
C THR A 271 -27.26 11.14 -2.35
N ALA A 272 -26.03 10.61 -2.34
CA ALA A 272 -25.77 9.19 -2.51
C ALA A 272 -26.04 8.42 -1.20
N GLU A 273 -26.62 7.22 -1.33
CA GLU A 273 -26.91 6.32 -0.21
C GLU A 273 -26.75 4.85 -0.61
N ILE A 274 -26.53 3.99 0.38
CA ILE A 274 -26.48 2.55 0.18
C ILE A 274 -27.89 2.07 -0.18
N VAL A 275 -28.00 1.33 -1.28
CA VAL A 275 -29.30 0.86 -1.77
C VAL A 275 -29.83 -0.31 -0.95
N ASP A 276 -31.16 -0.46 -0.96
CA ASP A 276 -31.84 -1.51 -0.20
C ASP A 276 -31.41 -2.92 -0.62
N GLY A 277 -31.16 -3.15 -1.93
CA GLY A 277 -30.77 -4.44 -2.49
C GLY A 277 -29.45 -5.00 -1.93
N SER A 278 -28.52 -4.11 -1.58
CA SER A 278 -27.20 -4.46 -1.04
C SER A 278 -26.96 -3.91 0.37
N ARG A 279 -28.05 -3.56 1.09
CA ARG A 279 -27.96 -3.00 2.45
C ARG A 279 -27.29 -3.97 3.42
N HIS A 280 -27.48 -5.27 3.25
CA HIS A 280 -26.89 -6.31 4.08
C HIS A 280 -25.35 -6.31 4.02
N LEU A 281 -24.75 -5.98 2.87
CA LEU A 281 -23.30 -5.82 2.74
C LEU A 281 -22.81 -4.71 3.68
N TRP A 282 -23.51 -3.57 3.73
CA TRP A 282 -23.14 -2.54 4.70
C TRP A 282 -23.37 -2.98 6.15
N ASP A 283 -24.57 -3.45 6.46
CA ASP A 283 -24.98 -3.68 7.85
C ASP A 283 -24.22 -4.85 8.52
N SER A 284 -23.77 -5.82 7.72
CA SER A 284 -23.20 -7.08 8.23
C SER A 284 -21.72 -7.26 7.91
N LEU A 285 -21.19 -6.61 6.86
CA LEU A 285 -19.79 -6.74 6.44
C LEU A 285 -19.02 -5.41 6.55
N ILE A 286 -19.44 -4.37 5.84
CA ILE A 286 -18.63 -3.14 5.70
C ILE A 286 -18.62 -2.33 7.00
N ARG A 287 -19.76 -2.14 7.65
CA ARG A 287 -19.86 -1.33 8.89
C ARG A 287 -19.20 -2.03 10.09
N SER A 288 -19.22 -3.36 10.13
CA SER A 288 -18.71 -4.17 11.24
C SER A 288 -17.20 -4.37 11.20
N ASN A 289 -16.55 -4.21 10.04
CA ASN A 289 -15.13 -4.49 9.86
C ASN A 289 -14.31 -3.21 9.69
N SER A 290 -13.47 -2.90 10.68
CA SER A 290 -12.60 -1.71 10.68
C SER A 290 -11.55 -1.71 9.57
N GLN A 291 -11.22 -2.88 9.02
CA GLN A 291 -10.23 -3.01 7.96
C GLN A 291 -10.72 -2.61 6.56
N ILE A 292 -12.04 -2.60 6.33
CA ILE A 292 -12.62 -2.15 5.06
C ILE A 292 -12.64 -0.62 5.06
N PHE A 293 -11.90 -0.02 4.13
CA PHE A 293 -11.80 1.44 4.03
C PHE A 293 -12.33 2.01 2.72
N MET A 294 -12.58 1.15 1.74
CA MET A 294 -13.03 1.59 0.43
C MET A 294 -13.86 0.52 -0.27
N THR A 295 -14.86 0.94 -1.04
CA THR A 295 -15.66 0.05 -1.88
C THR A 295 -15.81 0.58 -3.30
N PHE A 296 -15.95 -0.33 -4.27
CA PHE A 296 -16.22 -0.02 -5.68
C PHE A 296 -17.54 -0.64 -6.12
N ASN A 297 -18.33 0.10 -6.89
CA ASN A 297 -19.54 -0.44 -7.54
C ASN A 297 -19.89 0.22 -8.87
N GLY A 298 -20.72 -0.48 -9.64
CA GLY A 298 -21.32 -0.03 -10.90
C GLY A 298 -22.84 -0.01 -10.79
N HIS A 299 -23.51 -0.73 -11.68
CA HIS A 299 -24.95 -1.01 -11.77
C HIS A 299 -25.82 0.21 -12.06
N PHE A 300 -25.79 1.18 -11.15
CA PHE A 300 -26.41 2.47 -11.38
C PHE A 300 -25.44 3.38 -12.09
N CYS A 301 -25.97 4.25 -12.93
CA CYS A 301 -25.14 5.16 -13.70
C CYS A 301 -24.22 6.01 -12.85
N CYS A 302 -23.27 6.60 -13.56
CA CYS A 302 -22.57 7.81 -13.20
C CYS A 302 -21.46 7.59 -12.17
N GLU A 303 -20.61 8.59 -12.03
CA GLU A 303 -19.59 8.61 -10.98
C GLU A 303 -20.16 9.23 -9.69
N ARG A 304 -19.94 8.57 -8.56
CA ARG A 304 -20.30 9.08 -7.23
C ARG A 304 -19.25 8.70 -6.19
N GLN A 305 -19.27 9.43 -5.08
CA GLN A 305 -18.55 9.06 -3.89
C GLN A 305 -19.35 9.40 -2.63
N LEU A 306 -19.23 8.57 -1.60
CA LEU A 306 -19.83 8.77 -0.29
C LEU A 306 -18.82 8.35 0.78
N VAL A 307 -18.65 9.15 1.82
CA VAL A 307 -17.89 8.76 3.01
C VAL A 307 -18.87 8.45 4.14
N GLN A 308 -18.78 7.26 4.72
CA GLN A 308 -19.57 6.85 5.88
C GLN A 308 -18.65 6.40 7.03
N VAL A 309 -19.11 6.50 8.28
CA VAL A 309 -18.35 6.05 9.45
C VAL A 309 -18.84 4.66 9.86
N ASN A 310 -17.91 3.73 10.07
CA ASN A 310 -18.20 2.36 10.51
C ASN A 310 -18.34 2.25 12.04
N ASP A 311 -18.61 1.05 12.56
CA ASP A 311 -18.86 0.84 13.99
C ASP A 311 -17.59 1.03 14.86
N ALA A 312 -16.40 1.03 14.24
CA ALA A 312 -15.13 1.33 14.89
C ALA A 312 -14.80 2.84 14.93
N GLY A 313 -15.67 3.69 14.36
CA GLY A 313 -15.42 5.14 14.25
C GLY A 313 -14.49 5.52 13.10
N GLU A 314 -14.20 4.59 12.19
CA GLU A 314 -13.33 4.80 11.02
C GLU A 314 -14.16 5.13 9.77
N GLU A 315 -13.64 6.01 8.92
CA GLU A 315 -14.31 6.40 7.66
C GLU A 315 -14.16 5.34 6.56
N VAL A 316 -15.18 5.15 5.73
CA VAL A 316 -15.21 4.25 4.57
C VAL A 316 -15.59 5.07 3.35
N LEU A 317 -14.73 5.05 2.32
CA LEU A 317 -14.96 5.72 1.05
C LEU A 317 -15.64 4.78 0.05
N HIS A 318 -16.91 5.01 -0.25
CA HIS A 318 -17.61 4.34 -1.34
C HIS A 318 -17.37 5.09 -2.65
N VAL A 319 -16.99 4.39 -3.71
CA VAL A 319 -16.75 4.94 -5.04
C VAL A 319 -17.60 4.17 -6.05
N GLN A 320 -18.45 4.89 -6.77
CA GLN A 320 -19.24 4.34 -7.86
C GLN A 320 -18.67 4.84 -9.19
N ALA A 321 -18.54 3.94 -10.16
CA ALA A 321 -18.05 4.24 -11.49
C ALA A 321 -18.81 3.44 -12.54
N ASN A 322 -19.83 4.05 -13.14
CA ASN A 322 -20.50 3.54 -14.32
C ASN A 322 -20.72 4.70 -15.30
N TYR A 323 -20.50 4.47 -16.60
CA TYR A 323 -20.63 5.51 -17.63
C TYR A 323 -21.66 5.15 -18.70
N SER A 324 -22.41 4.05 -18.52
CA SER A 324 -23.41 3.55 -19.47
C SER A 324 -24.68 4.42 -19.60
N VAL A 325 -24.73 5.62 -19.00
CA VAL A 325 -25.79 6.60 -19.27
C VAL A 325 -25.27 8.02 -19.48
N SER A 326 -25.98 8.76 -20.34
CA SER A 326 -25.70 10.14 -20.69
C SER A 326 -25.62 11.10 -19.49
N PHE A 327 -24.40 11.46 -19.07
CA PHE A 327 -24.16 12.62 -18.22
C PHE A 327 -24.13 13.87 -19.13
N LYS A 328 -24.99 14.86 -18.87
CA LYS A 328 -25.08 16.16 -19.59
C LYS A 328 -25.68 16.18 -21.02
N GLY A 329 -26.39 15.15 -21.48
CA GLY A 329 -27.00 15.19 -22.82
C GLY A 329 -26.00 15.27 -23.99
N GLU A 330 -24.72 14.98 -23.71
CA GLU A 330 -23.62 14.89 -24.69
C GLU A 330 -22.63 13.74 -24.38
N ILE A 331 -22.98 12.80 -23.49
CA ILE A 331 -22.21 11.57 -23.24
C ILE A 331 -23.03 10.40 -23.78
N ASP A 332 -22.41 9.57 -24.61
CA ASP A 332 -23.01 8.43 -25.31
C ASP A 332 -22.85 7.16 -24.46
N GLU A 333 -23.71 6.16 -24.68
CA GLU A 333 -23.62 4.83 -24.06
C GLU A 333 -22.33 4.05 -24.45
N ASN A 334 -21.47 4.70 -25.26
CA ASN A 334 -20.28 4.18 -25.93
C ASN A 334 -18.98 4.82 -25.43
N ASP A 335 -19.00 5.51 -24.28
CA ASP A 335 -17.85 6.25 -23.78
C ASP A 335 -16.83 5.36 -23.05
N SER A 336 -15.53 5.60 -23.29
CA SER A 336 -14.40 4.79 -22.79
C SER A 336 -13.92 5.12 -21.37
N TRP A 337 -14.70 5.82 -20.54
CA TRP A 337 -14.17 6.40 -19.30
C TRP A 337 -13.67 5.37 -18.29
N LEU A 338 -12.57 5.71 -17.62
CA LEU A 338 -11.97 4.97 -16.52
C LEU A 338 -11.92 5.84 -15.27
N ARG A 339 -12.30 5.30 -14.11
CA ARG A 339 -12.05 5.95 -12.82
C ARG A 339 -10.69 5.50 -12.31
N LEU A 340 -9.80 6.44 -12.00
CA LEU A 340 -8.51 6.17 -11.38
C LEU A 340 -8.56 6.56 -9.90
N VAL A 341 -8.17 5.62 -9.04
CA VAL A 341 -8.03 5.80 -7.58
C VAL A 341 -6.55 5.78 -7.24
N THR A 342 -5.95 6.94 -7.02
CA THR A 342 -4.54 7.08 -6.62
C THR A 342 -4.43 7.13 -5.10
N ILE A 343 -3.80 6.11 -4.51
CA ILE A 343 -3.58 5.98 -3.08
C ILE A 343 -2.14 6.43 -2.75
N ASP A 344 -2.03 7.44 -1.92
CA ASP A 344 -0.77 7.97 -1.40
C ASP A 344 -0.69 7.69 0.11
N ILE A 345 -0.03 6.59 0.46
CA ILE A 345 0.13 6.14 1.85
C ILE A 345 0.92 7.17 2.65
N ALA A 346 2.00 7.70 2.06
CA ALA A 346 2.90 8.62 2.73
C ALA A 346 2.28 9.99 2.99
N ALA A 347 1.53 10.52 2.01
CA ALA A 347 0.81 11.78 2.16
C ALA A 347 -0.53 11.61 2.89
N GLY A 348 -0.96 10.36 3.16
CA GLY A 348 -2.22 10.07 3.83
C GLY A 348 -3.45 10.52 3.02
N SER A 349 -3.52 10.15 1.74
CA SER A 349 -4.66 10.56 0.90
C SER A 349 -5.02 9.55 -0.19
N VAL A 350 -6.29 9.56 -0.59
CA VAL A 350 -6.81 8.89 -1.78
C VAL A 350 -7.35 9.96 -2.72
N ARG A 351 -6.94 9.90 -3.99
CA ARG A 351 -7.38 10.82 -5.04
C ARG A 351 -8.13 10.07 -6.12
N LEU A 352 -9.35 10.52 -6.40
CA LEU A 352 -10.17 10.05 -7.51
C LEU A 352 -9.99 10.99 -8.70
N SER A 353 -9.88 10.43 -9.89
CA SER A 353 -9.93 11.17 -11.16
C SER A 353 -10.55 10.32 -12.24
N THR A 354 -11.18 10.92 -13.25
CA THR A 354 -11.80 10.20 -14.36
C THR A 354 -11.10 10.57 -15.66
N VAL A 355 -10.71 9.58 -16.45
CA VAL A 355 -9.97 9.77 -17.71
C VAL A 355 -10.68 9.08 -18.86
N ALA A 356 -10.65 9.69 -20.05
CA ALA A 356 -11.13 9.10 -21.28
C ALA A 356 -9.94 8.62 -22.13
N PRO A 357 -9.63 7.31 -22.15
CA PRO A 357 -8.74 6.70 -23.13
C PRO A 357 -9.06 7.17 -24.56
N PRO A 358 -8.04 7.49 -25.37
CA PRO A 358 -8.23 7.75 -26.79
C PRO A 358 -8.81 6.50 -27.47
N THR A 359 -9.99 6.62 -28.08
CA THR A 359 -10.60 5.57 -28.89
C THR A 359 -10.42 5.86 -30.39
N PRO A 360 -10.46 4.85 -31.27
CA PRO A 360 -10.48 5.07 -32.71
C PRO A 360 -11.68 5.97 -33.10
N PHE A 361 -11.43 6.97 -33.94
CA PHE A 361 -12.47 7.90 -34.40
C PHE A 361 -13.29 7.27 -35.53
N ASP A 362 -14.57 6.98 -35.29
CA ASP A 362 -15.54 6.73 -36.37
C ASP A 362 -16.32 8.03 -36.71
N PRO A 363 -16.15 8.58 -37.94
CA PRO A 363 -16.88 9.76 -38.39
C PRO A 363 -18.40 9.57 -38.54
N ASN A 364 -18.95 8.35 -38.43
CA ASN A 364 -20.38 8.06 -38.62
C ASN A 364 -21.16 7.82 -37.32
N THR A 365 -20.51 7.52 -36.19
CA THR A 365 -21.19 7.10 -34.93
C THR A 365 -21.14 8.11 -33.80
N ARG A 366 -20.66 9.34 -34.03
CA ARG A 366 -20.43 10.38 -33.00
C ARG A 366 -19.35 9.95 -32.01
N SER A 367 -18.13 10.33 -32.36
CA SER A 367 -16.92 10.34 -31.54
C SER A 367 -17.11 10.63 -30.05
N ASN A 368 -16.28 9.98 -29.22
CA ASN A 368 -15.81 10.52 -27.94
C ASN A 368 -15.37 11.98 -28.17
N PRO A 369 -16.09 12.99 -27.64
CA PRO A 369 -15.82 14.38 -27.94
C PRO A 369 -14.52 14.89 -27.28
N PHE A 370 -13.86 14.08 -26.43
CA PHE A 370 -12.71 14.49 -25.63
C PHE A 370 -11.64 13.39 -25.45
N PRO A 371 -11.03 12.86 -26.52
CA PRO A 371 -9.99 11.84 -26.40
C PRO A 371 -8.81 12.37 -25.56
N GLY A 372 -8.45 11.64 -24.50
CA GLY A 372 -7.40 12.03 -23.56
C GLY A 372 -7.80 13.09 -22.54
N ALA A 373 -9.08 13.47 -22.44
CA ALA A 373 -9.53 14.40 -21.42
C ALA A 373 -9.55 13.76 -20.02
N THR A 374 -9.34 14.63 -19.04
CA THR A 374 -9.53 14.33 -17.63
C THR A 374 -10.74 15.13 -17.16
N ASP A 375 -11.72 14.47 -16.55
CA ASP A 375 -12.81 15.19 -15.89
C ASP A 375 -12.31 15.74 -14.55
N LEU A 376 -11.91 17.00 -14.55
CA LEU A 376 -11.49 17.71 -13.34
C LEU A 376 -12.67 18.01 -12.40
N ALA A 377 -13.92 18.00 -12.89
CA ALA A 377 -15.10 18.27 -12.07
C ALA A 377 -15.46 17.09 -11.17
N SER A 378 -14.90 15.91 -11.44
CA SER A 378 -15.09 14.70 -10.66
C SER A 378 -13.90 14.30 -9.81
N ALA A 379 -12.84 15.11 -9.86
CA ALA A 379 -11.67 14.94 -9.02
C ALA A 379 -12.07 15.12 -7.54
N TYR A 380 -11.68 14.17 -6.71
CA TYR A 380 -12.00 14.18 -5.29
C TYR A 380 -10.80 13.67 -4.49
N THR A 381 -10.44 14.35 -3.42
CA THR A 381 -9.38 13.92 -2.51
C THR A 381 -9.98 13.64 -1.15
N TRP A 382 -9.76 12.43 -0.64
CA TRP A 382 -10.13 12.02 0.70
C TRP A 382 -8.86 11.82 1.56
N PRO A 383 -8.74 12.49 2.71
CA PRO A 383 -7.64 12.27 3.64
C PRO A 383 -7.84 10.95 4.39
N ILE A 384 -6.76 10.19 4.59
CA ILE A 384 -6.75 8.96 5.39
C ILE A 384 -5.38 8.77 6.02
N ASP A 385 -5.34 8.55 7.33
CA ASP A 385 -4.12 8.17 8.04
C ASP A 385 -3.98 6.63 8.05
N PHE A 386 -3.28 6.10 7.05
CA PHE A 386 -3.05 4.66 6.91
C PHE A 386 -2.29 4.08 8.10
N GLU A 387 -1.33 4.81 8.65
CA GLU A 387 -0.48 4.32 9.72
C GLU A 387 -1.22 4.31 11.06
N ARG A 388 -2.05 5.33 11.33
CA ARG A 388 -2.94 5.32 12.49
C ARG A 388 -3.97 4.20 12.41
N ARG A 389 -4.57 3.98 11.23
CA ARG A 389 -5.66 3.02 11.07
C ARG A 389 -5.21 1.57 10.97
N PHE A 390 -4.13 1.32 10.23
CA PHE A 390 -3.68 -0.04 9.91
C PHE A 390 -2.32 -0.40 10.51
N GLY A 391 -1.61 0.56 11.12
CA GLY A 391 -0.25 0.37 11.60
C GLY A 391 0.77 0.31 10.47
N GLU A 392 2.04 0.52 10.84
CA GLU A 392 3.19 0.40 9.97
C GLU A 392 3.47 -1.06 9.69
N MET A 393 3.43 -1.43 8.40
CA MET A 393 3.65 -2.79 7.93
C MET A 393 5.14 -3.05 7.72
N ARG A 394 5.72 -3.89 8.57
CA ARG A 394 7.05 -4.47 8.39
C ARG A 394 6.94 -5.85 7.74
N ARG A 395 7.84 -6.15 6.79
CA ARG A 395 7.97 -7.45 6.13
C ARG A 395 9.34 -8.03 6.42
N PHE A 396 9.36 -9.19 7.07
CA PHE A 396 10.57 -9.98 7.31
C PHE A 396 10.54 -11.20 6.40
N GLN A 397 11.48 -11.26 5.46
CA GLN A 397 11.64 -12.36 4.52
C GLN A 397 13.06 -12.33 3.96
N THR A 398 13.69 -13.50 3.88
CA THR A 398 15.05 -13.62 3.31
C THR A 398 15.12 -13.00 1.90
N GLY A 399 16.12 -12.15 1.69
CA GLY A 399 16.35 -11.44 0.43
C GLY A 399 15.53 -10.15 0.25
N TYR A 400 14.48 -9.93 1.05
CA TYR A 400 13.72 -8.69 1.00
C TYR A 400 14.46 -7.57 1.73
N ARG A 401 14.84 -6.50 1.00
CA ARG A 401 15.63 -5.36 1.53
C ARG A 401 16.89 -5.77 2.29
N GLY A 402 17.51 -6.90 1.91
CA GLY A 402 18.72 -7.42 2.56
C GLY A 402 18.46 -8.15 3.89
N TYR A 403 17.21 -8.36 4.29
CA TYR A 403 16.89 -9.19 5.45
C TYR A 403 17.38 -10.63 5.22
N ALA A 404 18.02 -11.20 6.23
CA ALA A 404 18.61 -12.54 6.18
C ALA A 404 18.38 -13.35 7.48
N GLY A 405 17.49 -12.88 8.36
CA GLY A 405 17.23 -13.48 9.67
C GLY A 405 16.25 -14.66 9.66
N THR A 406 15.81 -15.14 8.51
CA THR A 406 14.90 -16.31 8.46
C THR A 406 15.71 -17.58 8.68
N HIS A 407 15.24 -18.41 9.61
CA HIS A 407 15.78 -19.73 9.92
C HIS A 407 14.65 -20.74 9.89
N ASP A 408 14.83 -21.87 9.22
CA ASP A 408 13.85 -22.93 9.24
C ASP A 408 14.45 -24.33 9.15
N THR A 409 13.70 -25.27 9.69
CA THR A 409 14.06 -26.69 9.59
C THR A 409 12.83 -27.54 9.78
N TRP A 410 12.92 -28.79 9.38
CA TRP A 410 11.89 -29.77 9.64
C TRP A 410 12.54 -31.08 10.01
N PHE A 411 11.85 -31.88 10.83
CA PHE A 411 12.36 -33.18 11.22
C PHE A 411 11.25 -34.22 11.27
N SER A 412 11.67 -35.45 11.07
CA SER A 412 10.84 -36.65 11.08
C SER A 412 11.56 -37.73 11.88
N PRO A 413 10.82 -38.58 12.61
CA PRO A 413 11.37 -39.79 13.26
C PRO A 413 12.06 -40.78 12.31
N ARG A 414 11.79 -40.68 11.00
CA ARG A 414 12.30 -41.61 10.00
C ARG A 414 13.03 -40.87 8.88
N ALA A 415 14.31 -41.22 8.69
CA ALA A 415 15.01 -41.00 7.42
C ALA A 415 14.46 -41.99 6.38
N PHE A 416 13.92 -41.51 5.25
CA PHE A 416 13.69 -42.42 4.12
C PHE A 416 15.04 -42.85 3.51
N GLU A 417 15.12 -44.07 2.96
CA GLU A 417 16.30 -44.49 2.20
C GLU A 417 16.50 -43.57 0.99
N GLY A 418 17.54 -42.74 1.04
CA GLY A 418 17.87 -41.75 0.00
C GLY A 418 17.44 -40.32 0.31
N GLU A 419 16.64 -40.08 1.34
CA GLU A 419 16.27 -38.75 1.82
C GLU A 419 17.27 -38.34 2.92
N GLN A 420 18.07 -37.31 2.67
CA GLN A 420 18.96 -36.77 3.70
C GLN A 420 18.16 -35.81 4.58
N LEU A 421 17.62 -36.34 5.68
CA LEU A 421 16.84 -35.62 6.70
C LEU A 421 17.29 -34.16 6.93
N GLY A 422 16.35 -33.22 6.82
CA GLY A 422 16.35 -31.92 7.49
C GLY A 422 17.61 -31.09 7.27
N ARG A 423 18.04 -30.93 6.02
CA ARG A 423 19.14 -30.00 5.73
C ARG A 423 18.57 -28.58 5.62
N PRO A 424 19.28 -27.57 6.15
CA PRO A 424 18.93 -26.15 5.94
C PRO A 424 18.74 -25.81 4.46
N GLN A 425 19.46 -26.50 3.57
CA GLN A 425 19.47 -26.28 2.12
C GLN A 425 18.34 -26.96 1.36
N ASP A 426 17.44 -27.68 2.04
CA ASP A 426 16.27 -28.23 1.38
C ASP A 426 15.39 -27.04 0.96
N PRO A 427 14.86 -27.01 -0.28
CA PRO A 427 14.03 -25.90 -0.73
C PRO A 427 12.64 -25.92 -0.07
N TYR A 428 12.38 -26.82 0.88
CA TYR A 428 11.09 -26.92 1.55
C TYR A 428 11.21 -27.38 3.01
N VAL A 429 10.22 -26.99 3.79
CA VAL A 429 9.87 -27.58 5.08
C VAL A 429 8.57 -28.37 4.94
N ARG A 430 8.31 -29.34 5.84
CA ARG A 430 7.07 -30.12 5.79
C ARG A 430 6.47 -30.42 7.15
N THR A 431 5.15 -30.59 7.15
CA THR A 431 4.36 -31.10 8.29
C THR A 431 3.48 -32.24 7.84
N GLY A 432 3.23 -33.23 8.69
CA GLY A 432 2.37 -34.36 8.31
C GLY A 432 2.27 -35.43 9.39
N ARG A 433 1.40 -36.41 9.15
CA ARG A 433 1.29 -37.62 9.98
C ARG A 433 1.77 -38.84 9.23
N TRP A 434 2.37 -39.75 9.96
CA TRP A 434 2.75 -41.06 9.45
C TRP A 434 2.54 -42.09 10.56
N ASN A 435 2.02 -43.28 10.26
CA ASN A 435 2.04 -44.39 11.22
C ASN A 435 3.01 -45.45 10.70
N ALA A 436 4.22 -45.48 11.25
CA ALA A 436 5.13 -46.60 11.05
C ALA A 436 4.96 -47.55 12.23
N ASP A 437 4.69 -48.83 11.97
CA ASP A 437 4.76 -49.90 12.98
C ASP A 437 3.85 -49.72 14.22
N GLY A 438 2.78 -48.92 14.11
CA GLY A 438 1.82 -48.66 15.18
C GLY A 438 2.12 -47.46 16.08
N GLU A 439 3.17 -46.68 15.76
CA GLU A 439 3.45 -45.39 16.40
C GLU A 439 2.99 -44.25 15.49
N ASP A 440 2.09 -43.41 16.03
CA ASP A 440 1.58 -42.20 15.37
C ASP A 440 2.61 -41.08 15.49
N ILE A 441 3.26 -40.76 14.37
CA ILE A 441 4.33 -39.78 14.33
C ILE A 441 3.89 -38.49 13.65
N ASN A 442 4.16 -37.38 14.33
CA ASN A 442 3.92 -36.04 13.80
C ASN A 442 5.23 -35.46 13.27
N GLN A 443 5.27 -35.19 11.96
CA GLN A 443 6.36 -34.45 11.33
C GLN A 443 6.16 -32.97 11.64
N GLN A 444 7.18 -32.35 12.23
CA GLN A 444 7.14 -30.99 12.73
C GLN A 444 8.13 -30.12 11.97
N ALA A 445 7.76 -28.86 11.79
CA ALA A 445 8.63 -27.83 11.23
C ALA A 445 8.83 -26.70 12.24
N LEU A 446 10.01 -26.10 12.21
CA LEU A 446 10.41 -24.96 13.02
C LEU A 446 10.75 -23.80 12.10
N LEU A 447 10.34 -22.59 12.49
CA LEU A 447 10.59 -21.37 11.74
C LEU A 447 10.86 -20.21 12.70
N ARG A 448 11.89 -19.39 12.46
CA ARG A 448 12.21 -18.21 13.27
C ARG A 448 12.67 -17.07 12.39
N PHE A 449 12.31 -15.85 12.79
CA PHE A 449 12.75 -14.61 12.15
C PHE A 449 13.59 -13.83 13.16
N ASP A 450 14.91 -13.84 13.02
CA ASP A 450 15.84 -13.10 13.87
C ASP A 450 15.88 -11.61 13.50
N GLU A 451 16.44 -10.80 14.39
CA GLU A 451 16.58 -9.35 14.22
C GLU A 451 15.26 -8.59 13.96
N ILE A 452 14.13 -9.13 14.44
CA ILE A 452 12.83 -8.45 14.34
C ILE A 452 12.54 -7.50 15.52
N ILE A 453 13.18 -7.72 16.68
CA ILE A 453 13.05 -6.85 17.86
C ILE A 453 14.33 -6.03 18.02
N GLY A 454 14.20 -4.71 18.19
CA GLY A 454 15.32 -3.79 18.42
C GLY A 454 15.00 -2.34 18.02
N ASP A 455 16.01 -1.47 18.12
CA ASP A 455 15.91 -0.03 17.81
C ASP A 455 16.22 0.29 16.32
N GLY A 456 16.47 -0.72 15.50
CA GLY A 456 16.74 -0.54 14.07
C GLY A 456 15.52 -0.03 13.28
N PRO A 457 15.74 0.60 12.11
CA PRO A 457 14.67 1.25 11.34
C PRO A 457 13.55 0.28 10.91
N ASP A 458 13.87 -0.99 10.67
CA ASP A 458 12.91 -2.03 10.27
C ASP A 458 12.53 -2.99 11.40
N GLN A 459 12.94 -2.70 12.65
CA GLN A 459 12.69 -3.54 13.82
C GLN A 459 11.48 -3.03 14.63
N LEU A 460 10.96 -3.89 15.49
CA LEU A 460 9.89 -3.60 16.46
C LEU A 460 10.54 -3.36 17.83
N ASP A 461 10.12 -2.34 18.56
CA ASP A 461 10.62 -2.11 19.93
C ASP A 461 9.51 -2.16 20.98
N SER A 462 9.88 -2.08 22.25
CA SER A 462 8.95 -2.24 23.38
C SER A 462 7.85 -1.17 23.48
N ALA A 463 7.92 -0.09 22.71
CA ALA A 463 6.85 0.92 22.65
C ALA A 463 5.80 0.59 21.57
N THR A 464 6.03 -0.46 20.81
CA THR A 464 5.20 -0.89 19.69
C THR A 464 3.98 -1.68 20.18
N GLN A 465 2.82 -1.45 19.56
CA GLN A 465 1.61 -2.24 19.71
C GLN A 465 1.35 -2.98 18.41
N VAL A 466 1.40 -4.32 18.45
CA VAL A 466 1.14 -5.16 17.27
C VAL A 466 -0.36 -5.15 17.00
N THR A 467 -0.76 -4.51 15.90
CA THR A 467 -2.16 -4.42 15.46
C THR A 467 -2.54 -5.57 14.54
N ALA A 468 -1.57 -6.12 13.80
CA ALA A 468 -1.71 -7.36 13.05
C ALA A 468 -0.36 -8.06 12.91
N ALA A 469 -0.36 -9.38 12.82
CA ALA A 469 0.83 -10.13 12.47
C ALA A 469 0.42 -11.42 11.78
N SER A 470 0.97 -11.66 10.60
CA SER A 470 0.73 -12.88 9.85
C SER A 470 2.03 -13.58 9.49
N LEU A 471 2.09 -14.88 9.79
CA LEU A 471 3.06 -15.78 9.21
C LEU A 471 2.47 -16.30 7.90
N ASN A 472 3.12 -16.04 6.77
CA ASN A 472 2.64 -16.41 5.45
C ASN A 472 3.54 -17.50 4.87
N LEU A 473 2.96 -18.64 4.52
CA LEU A 473 3.64 -19.81 3.96
C LEU A 473 2.98 -20.21 2.65
N LEU A 474 3.78 -20.67 1.70
CA LEU A 474 3.33 -21.12 0.38
C LEU A 474 3.65 -22.60 0.19
N PRO A 475 2.68 -23.47 -0.09
CA PRO A 475 2.89 -24.78 -0.69
C PRO A 475 3.15 -24.62 -2.19
N PRO A 476 4.37 -24.82 -2.70
CA PRO A 476 4.68 -24.48 -4.09
C PRO A 476 4.11 -25.49 -5.10
N LYS A 477 3.68 -25.01 -6.28
CA LYS A 477 3.11 -25.88 -7.34
C LYS A 477 4.14 -26.75 -8.06
N ASP A 478 5.41 -26.37 -8.01
CA ASP A 478 6.52 -27.08 -8.65
C ASP A 478 7.09 -28.21 -7.77
N ILE A 479 6.69 -28.29 -6.50
CA ILE A 479 7.01 -29.41 -5.61
C ILE A 479 5.93 -30.49 -5.76
N GLN A 480 6.39 -31.70 -6.09
CA GLN A 480 5.48 -32.84 -6.23
C GLN A 480 4.82 -33.19 -4.89
N TRP A 481 3.49 -33.37 -4.91
CA TRP A 481 2.68 -33.70 -3.73
C TRP A 481 2.71 -32.63 -2.63
N SER A 482 2.79 -31.35 -3.01
CA SER A 482 2.73 -30.25 -2.04
C SER A 482 1.34 -30.05 -1.43
N ASP A 483 0.27 -30.59 -2.04
CA ASP A 483 -1.05 -30.67 -1.43
C ASP A 483 -0.98 -31.49 -0.13
N GLY A 484 -1.50 -30.97 0.98
CA GLY A 484 -1.37 -31.65 2.26
C GLY A 484 -2.39 -31.24 3.31
N GLU A 485 -2.43 -31.99 4.42
CA GLU A 485 -3.36 -31.71 5.51
C GLU A 485 -3.05 -30.38 6.21
N ALA A 486 -4.08 -29.79 6.81
CA ALA A 486 -3.95 -28.63 7.66
C ALA A 486 -2.95 -28.87 8.82
N ASN A 487 -2.35 -27.78 9.27
CA ASN A 487 -1.41 -27.72 10.37
C ASN A 487 -1.73 -26.51 11.27
N ALA A 488 -1.13 -26.47 12.45
CA ALA A 488 -1.32 -25.42 13.43
C ALA A 488 0.02 -24.84 13.88
N VAL A 489 -0.03 -23.57 14.29
CA VAL A 489 1.13 -22.79 14.74
C VAL A 489 1.09 -22.63 16.26
N TYR A 490 2.21 -22.97 16.90
CA TYR A 490 2.44 -22.84 18.34
C TYR A 490 3.66 -21.95 18.60
N PRO A 491 3.69 -21.19 19.72
CA PRO A 491 4.89 -20.47 20.13
C PRO A 491 5.95 -21.46 20.62
N MET A 492 7.18 -21.32 20.13
CA MET A 492 8.32 -22.00 20.74
C MET A 492 8.74 -21.29 22.03
N LEU A 493 9.04 -22.06 23.07
CA LEU A 493 9.41 -21.58 24.41
C LEU A 493 10.88 -21.86 24.76
N VAL A 494 11.58 -22.62 23.90
CA VAL A 494 12.99 -22.99 24.07
C VAL A 494 13.79 -22.70 22.82
N ALA A 495 15.08 -22.39 23.01
CA ALA A 495 16.00 -22.11 21.92
C ALA A 495 16.27 -23.35 21.05
N TRP A 496 16.45 -23.12 19.76
CA TRP A 496 16.87 -24.12 18.78
C TRP A 496 17.78 -23.49 17.72
N ALA A 497 18.50 -24.34 16.99
CA ALA A 497 19.37 -23.90 15.90
C ALA A 497 19.14 -24.77 14.67
N GLU A 498 18.90 -24.12 13.53
CA GLU A 498 18.60 -24.71 12.22
C GLU A 498 19.51 -25.87 11.80
N ASN A 499 20.81 -25.77 12.10
CA ASN A 499 21.80 -26.77 11.69
C ASN A 499 21.93 -27.97 12.66
N THR A 500 21.36 -27.90 13.86
CA THR A 500 21.57 -28.93 14.91
C THR A 500 20.28 -29.46 15.52
N ALA A 501 19.18 -28.70 15.43
CA ALA A 501 17.85 -29.15 15.80
C ALA A 501 17.48 -30.33 14.91
N SER A 502 17.35 -31.50 15.52
CA SER A 502 17.00 -32.73 14.82
C SER A 502 16.31 -33.68 15.78
N TYR A 503 15.56 -34.61 15.19
CA TYR A 503 14.88 -35.66 15.92
C TYR A 503 15.85 -36.41 16.86
N GLY A 504 15.58 -36.37 18.16
CA GLY A 504 16.35 -37.09 19.20
C GLY A 504 17.73 -36.52 19.56
N ALA A 505 18.14 -35.33 19.07
CA ALA A 505 19.49 -34.80 19.28
C ALA A 505 19.74 -34.09 20.64
N ALA A 506 18.72 -33.83 21.43
CA ALA A 506 18.80 -33.50 22.86
C ALA A 506 17.42 -33.74 23.47
N ALA A 507 17.35 -34.05 24.76
CA ALA A 507 16.07 -33.96 25.46
C ALA A 507 15.63 -32.50 25.39
N TRP A 508 14.56 -32.23 24.64
CA TRP A 508 13.80 -31.02 24.88
C TRP A 508 13.38 -31.01 26.36
N ALA A 509 13.17 -29.83 26.96
CA ALA A 509 13.23 -29.60 28.41
C ALA A 509 12.42 -30.56 29.32
N GLY A 510 11.45 -31.31 28.79
CA GLY A 510 10.63 -32.34 29.43
C GLY A 510 11.15 -33.79 29.37
N GLY A 511 12.19 -34.09 28.58
CA GLY A 511 12.77 -35.44 28.46
C GLY A 511 13.04 -35.88 27.02
N ALA A 512 13.50 -37.12 26.83
CA ALA A 512 13.72 -37.70 25.51
C ALA A 512 12.38 -38.16 24.91
N THR A 513 11.49 -37.22 24.60
CA THR A 513 10.35 -37.49 23.73
C THR A 513 10.80 -37.36 22.26
N PRO A 514 10.25 -38.19 21.36
CA PRO A 514 10.59 -38.18 19.95
C PRO A 514 10.13 -36.91 19.21
N SER A 515 9.18 -36.15 19.74
CA SER A 515 8.65 -34.91 19.15
C SER A 515 8.80 -33.72 20.11
N ILE A 516 8.61 -32.50 19.60
CA ILE A 516 8.38 -31.33 20.45
C ILE A 516 6.97 -31.43 21.02
N ASP A 517 6.85 -31.37 22.35
CA ASP A 517 5.57 -31.46 23.04
C ASP A 517 4.94 -30.08 23.22
N THR A 518 3.61 -30.01 23.05
CA THR A 518 2.79 -28.80 23.25
C THR A 518 2.19 -28.83 24.65
N ASP A 519 3.03 -28.69 25.68
CA ASP A 519 2.63 -28.80 27.10
C ASP A 519 3.07 -27.58 27.96
N ASN A 520 3.51 -26.50 27.30
CA ASN A 520 4.13 -25.30 27.86
C ASN A 520 5.56 -25.49 28.41
N LEU A 521 6.24 -26.60 28.13
CA LEU A 521 7.68 -26.74 28.41
C LEU A 521 8.51 -26.38 27.19
N GLU A 522 8.24 -26.99 26.03
CA GLU A 522 8.97 -26.72 24.78
C GLU A 522 8.23 -25.76 23.87
N ALA A 523 6.93 -25.97 23.71
CA ALA A 523 6.03 -25.16 22.92
C ALA A 523 4.75 -24.89 23.71
N GLY A 524 4.03 -23.83 23.32
CA GLY A 524 2.74 -23.51 23.91
C GLY A 524 1.77 -24.69 23.83
N GLN A 525 0.90 -24.81 24.84
CA GLN A 525 -0.07 -25.91 24.90
C GLN A 525 -1.16 -25.82 23.83
N ASP A 526 -1.63 -24.61 23.57
CA ASP A 526 -2.70 -24.34 22.61
C ASP A 526 -2.13 -23.64 21.36
N PRO A 527 -2.62 -23.96 20.15
CA PRO A 527 -2.20 -23.26 18.95
C PRO A 527 -2.76 -21.84 18.94
N VAL A 528 -2.00 -20.90 18.36
CA VAL A 528 -2.47 -19.51 18.18
C VAL A 528 -3.26 -19.32 16.89
N SER A 529 -3.04 -20.20 15.91
CA SER A 529 -3.71 -20.19 14.60
C SER A 529 -3.52 -21.54 13.91
N ASP A 530 -4.39 -21.86 12.96
CA ASP A 530 -4.31 -23.06 12.14
C ASP A 530 -4.73 -22.81 10.68
N SER A 531 -4.47 -23.80 9.82
CA SER A 531 -4.72 -23.71 8.39
C SER A 531 -5.95 -24.50 7.91
N ARG A 532 -6.90 -24.87 8.79
CA ARG A 532 -8.12 -25.59 8.36
C ARG A 532 -8.98 -24.76 7.41
N LEU A 533 -8.92 -23.44 7.50
CA LEU A 533 -9.65 -22.55 6.59
C LEU A 533 -9.12 -22.60 5.14
N PHE A 534 -7.96 -23.21 4.91
CA PHE A 534 -7.30 -23.29 3.60
C PHE A 534 -7.49 -24.64 2.91
N THR A 535 -8.27 -25.54 3.49
CA THR A 535 -8.52 -26.86 2.90
C THR A 535 -9.65 -26.83 1.87
N ASP A 536 -9.50 -27.60 0.81
CA ASP A 536 -10.54 -27.90 -0.17
C ASP A 536 -11.64 -28.83 0.39
N GLY A 537 -12.59 -29.20 -0.47
CA GLY A 537 -13.65 -30.15 -0.11
C GLY A 537 -13.17 -31.57 0.24
N LEU A 538 -11.88 -31.88 0.03
CA LEU A 538 -11.23 -33.13 0.44
C LEU A 538 -10.49 -33.00 1.79
N GLY A 539 -10.43 -31.81 2.36
CA GLY A 539 -9.70 -31.52 3.60
C GLY A 539 -8.20 -31.32 3.39
N LEU A 540 -7.74 -31.08 2.15
CA LEU A 540 -6.34 -30.83 1.80
C LEU A 540 -6.13 -29.37 1.40
N ILE A 541 -5.00 -28.78 1.76
CA ILE A 541 -4.59 -27.46 1.29
C ILE A 541 -3.99 -27.62 -0.11
N PRO A 542 -4.56 -27.02 -1.15
CA PRO A 542 -4.02 -27.11 -2.51
C PRO A 542 -2.70 -26.36 -2.67
N SER A 543 -1.82 -26.88 -3.52
CA SER A 543 -0.61 -26.20 -3.96
C SER A 543 -0.90 -24.86 -4.64
N GLY A 544 -0.08 -23.85 -4.35
CA GLY A 544 -0.28 -22.44 -4.71
C GLY A 544 -1.07 -21.63 -3.69
N THR A 545 -1.68 -22.26 -2.67
CA THR A 545 -2.46 -21.54 -1.65
C THR A 545 -1.56 -20.71 -0.74
N GLN A 546 -1.74 -19.38 -0.69
CA GLN A 546 -1.06 -18.56 0.31
C GLN A 546 -1.71 -18.74 1.69
N ILE A 547 -1.05 -19.51 2.56
CA ILE A 547 -1.50 -19.75 3.92
C ILE A 547 -1.04 -18.61 4.82
N ALA A 548 -1.96 -17.95 5.52
CA ALA A 548 -1.66 -16.91 6.49
C ALA A 548 -2.15 -17.31 7.88
N TYR A 549 -1.22 -17.45 8.83
CA TYR A 549 -1.53 -17.72 10.23
C TYR A 549 -1.52 -16.41 11.01
N ASN A 550 -2.56 -16.17 11.82
CA ASN A 550 -2.57 -15.05 12.75
C ASN A 550 -1.62 -15.34 13.92
N VAL A 551 -0.53 -14.58 14.00
CA VAL A 551 0.53 -14.77 15.01
C VAL A 551 0.70 -13.56 15.92
N VAL A 552 -0.30 -12.66 15.98
CA VAL A 552 -0.31 -11.49 16.90
C VAL A 552 0.01 -11.91 18.34
N PRO A 553 -0.60 -12.96 18.92
CA PRO A 553 -0.33 -13.33 20.31
C PRO A 553 1.13 -13.72 20.56
N ILE A 554 1.84 -14.24 19.55
CA ILE A 554 3.24 -14.63 19.67
C ILE A 554 4.12 -13.39 19.52
N VAL A 555 3.96 -12.63 18.43
CA VAL A 555 4.81 -11.47 18.13
C VAL A 555 4.71 -10.39 19.22
N GLN A 556 3.52 -10.17 19.78
CA GLN A 556 3.35 -9.21 20.88
C GLN A 556 4.18 -9.61 22.11
N THR A 557 4.31 -10.90 22.43
CA THR A 557 5.15 -11.31 23.58
C THR A 557 6.62 -10.98 23.37
N TRP A 558 7.12 -11.06 22.12
CA TRP A 558 8.49 -10.69 21.79
C TRP A 558 8.71 -9.19 21.93
N VAL A 559 7.74 -8.38 21.50
CA VAL A 559 7.73 -6.92 21.72
C VAL A 559 7.70 -6.59 23.22
N ASP A 560 6.96 -7.36 24.02
CA ASP A 560 6.88 -7.23 25.48
C ASP A 560 8.15 -7.72 26.22
N GLY A 561 9.17 -8.18 25.48
CA GLY A 561 10.48 -8.56 26.02
C GLY A 561 10.70 -10.05 26.24
N ALA A 562 9.79 -10.92 25.79
CA ALA A 562 10.05 -12.36 25.74
C ALA A 562 11.11 -12.69 24.69
N ASN A 563 11.82 -13.81 24.88
CA ASN A 563 12.77 -14.28 23.88
C ASN A 563 12.03 -14.75 22.62
N ASN A 564 12.54 -14.35 21.46
CA ASN A 564 12.07 -14.87 20.19
C ASN A 564 12.71 -16.24 19.91
N TYR A 565 11.93 -17.30 20.09
CA TYR A 565 12.30 -18.66 19.69
C TYR A 565 11.55 -19.13 18.44
N GLY A 566 10.75 -18.27 17.81
CA GLY A 566 10.00 -18.60 16.61
C GLY A 566 8.77 -19.47 16.85
N PHE A 567 8.45 -20.29 15.86
CA PHE A 567 7.20 -21.01 15.68
C PHE A 567 7.46 -22.52 15.55
N LEU A 568 6.55 -23.31 16.12
CA LEU A 568 6.38 -24.72 15.81
C LEU A 568 5.17 -24.88 14.89
N LEU A 569 5.35 -25.57 13.77
CA LEU A 569 4.26 -26.02 12.91
C LEU A 569 4.04 -27.53 13.08
N GLN A 570 2.78 -27.91 13.29
CA GLN A 570 2.41 -29.29 13.54
C GLN A 570 1.15 -29.67 12.78
N SER A 571 1.16 -30.84 12.13
CA SER A 571 -0.01 -31.31 11.38
C SER A 571 -1.20 -31.58 12.31
N LEU A 572 -2.38 -31.14 11.85
CA LEU A 572 -3.69 -31.39 12.45
C LEU A 572 -4.41 -32.59 11.82
N GLY A 573 -3.89 -33.04 10.69
CA GLY A 573 -4.40 -34.19 9.99
C GLY A 573 -4.24 -35.49 10.77
N LEU A 574 -4.89 -36.54 10.29
CA LEU A 574 -4.88 -37.87 10.90
C LEU A 574 -4.61 -38.96 9.85
N ALA A 575 -4.58 -38.61 8.56
CA ALA A 575 -4.37 -39.56 7.48
C ALA A 575 -2.88 -39.69 7.14
N GLU A 576 -2.41 -40.92 6.96
CA GLU A 576 -1.05 -41.16 6.49
C GLU A 576 -0.87 -40.69 5.05
N GLY A 577 0.25 -40.02 4.77
CA GLY A 577 0.71 -39.75 3.41
C GLY A 577 0.29 -38.40 2.81
N ASN A 578 -0.43 -37.56 3.56
CA ASN A 578 -0.87 -36.24 3.11
C ASN A 578 -0.01 -35.12 3.74
N ALA A 579 1.30 -35.24 3.66
CA ALA A 579 2.21 -34.23 4.20
C ALA A 579 2.11 -32.93 3.39
N LEU A 580 2.02 -31.80 4.09
CA LEU A 580 2.06 -30.47 3.49
C LEU A 580 3.51 -30.04 3.32
N PHE A 581 3.92 -29.75 2.08
CA PHE A 581 5.25 -29.21 1.77
C PHE A 581 5.12 -27.71 1.54
N MET A 582 5.96 -26.93 2.22
CA MET A 582 5.97 -25.47 2.17
C MET A 582 7.37 -25.00 1.80
N ALA A 583 7.49 -23.90 1.06
CA ALA A 583 8.78 -23.31 0.74
C ALA A 583 9.60 -22.97 2.01
N SER A 584 10.89 -23.30 1.99
CA SER A 584 11.87 -22.85 3.00
C SER A 584 12.44 -21.47 2.66
N SER A 585 13.25 -20.90 3.54
CA SER A 585 14.02 -19.67 3.30
C SER A 585 15.04 -19.81 2.17
N ASP A 586 15.46 -21.05 1.89
CA ASP A 586 16.38 -21.40 0.79
C ASP A 586 15.63 -21.76 -0.51
N TYR A 587 14.29 -21.73 -0.50
CA TYR A 587 13.47 -21.99 -1.68
C TYR A 587 13.80 -21.00 -2.80
N THR A 588 14.34 -21.54 -3.89
CA THR A 588 14.68 -20.81 -5.10
C THR A 588 14.19 -21.58 -6.32
N PRO A 589 13.07 -21.15 -6.91
CA PRO A 589 13.09 -21.04 -8.37
C PRO A 589 12.25 -19.85 -8.89
N GLY A 590 12.92 -18.93 -9.58
CA GLY A 590 12.30 -17.93 -10.46
C GLY A 590 11.66 -16.71 -9.80
N ASP A 591 11.19 -16.82 -8.55
CA ASP A 591 10.52 -15.73 -7.84
C ASP A 591 10.82 -15.76 -6.32
N PRO A 592 11.39 -14.70 -5.71
CA PRO A 592 11.52 -14.58 -4.26
C PRO A 592 10.17 -14.54 -3.50
N ALA A 593 9.02 -14.57 -4.18
CA ALA A 593 7.69 -14.59 -3.55
C ALA A 593 7.34 -15.86 -2.73
N GLY A 594 8.09 -16.96 -2.88
CA GLY A 594 7.77 -18.24 -2.23
C GLY A 594 8.26 -18.40 -0.78
N ALA A 595 9.37 -17.76 -0.39
CA ALA A 595 9.99 -17.98 0.93
C ALA A 595 9.09 -17.50 2.09
N PRO A 596 9.19 -18.09 3.31
CA PRO A 596 8.39 -17.73 4.47
C PRO A 596 8.42 -16.21 4.76
N VAL A 597 7.23 -15.62 4.97
CA VAL A 597 7.11 -14.18 5.23
C VAL A 597 6.41 -13.93 6.56
N LEU A 598 7.09 -13.26 7.48
CA LEU A 598 6.44 -12.65 8.64
C LEU A 598 6.10 -11.19 8.32
N ARG A 599 4.81 -10.86 8.36
CA ARG A 599 4.32 -9.49 8.23
C ARG A 599 3.81 -9.03 9.58
N VAL A 600 4.24 -7.86 10.02
CA VAL A 600 3.81 -7.27 11.29
C VAL A 600 3.32 -5.85 11.03
N ALA A 601 2.04 -5.61 11.26
CA ALA A 601 1.46 -4.29 11.33
C ALA A 601 1.52 -3.84 12.78
N SER A 602 2.02 -2.65 13.00
CA SER A 602 2.11 -2.14 14.34
C SER A 602 1.87 -0.65 14.40
N THR A 603 1.13 -0.24 15.41
CA THR A 603 1.05 1.17 15.78
C THR A 603 2.06 1.43 16.89
N ARG A 604 2.51 2.67 16.97
CA ARG A 604 3.32 3.13 18.08
C ARG A 604 2.57 4.29 18.72
N ALA A 605 2.46 4.27 20.04
CA ALA A 605 1.89 5.42 20.73
C ALA A 605 2.90 6.56 20.63
N PHE A 606 2.50 7.67 20.01
CA PHE A 606 3.31 8.88 19.96
C PHE A 606 2.78 9.91 20.94
N ASN A 607 3.68 10.62 21.61
CA ASN A 607 3.33 11.80 22.37
C ASN A 607 3.23 12.98 21.41
N LEU A 608 2.12 13.73 21.48
CA LEU A 608 1.97 15.01 20.79
C LEU A 608 2.04 16.13 21.82
N ARG A 609 3.00 17.05 21.65
CA ARG A 609 3.11 18.26 22.45
C ARG A 609 2.90 19.48 21.59
N THR A 610 2.01 20.35 22.04
CA THR A 610 1.77 21.64 21.38
C THR A 610 2.31 22.75 22.26
N PHE A 611 3.20 23.57 21.74
CA PHE A 611 3.71 24.76 22.39
C PHE A 611 3.05 25.97 21.77
N ARG A 612 2.27 26.72 22.57
CA ARG A 612 1.59 27.95 22.17
C ARG A 612 1.44 28.83 23.39
N GLN A 613 1.72 30.12 23.25
CA GLN A 613 1.62 31.07 24.36
C GLN A 613 0.22 31.05 24.98
N GLY A 614 0.16 30.82 26.30
CA GLY A 614 -1.07 30.71 27.09
C GLY A 614 -1.76 29.35 27.06
N GLN A 615 -1.30 28.40 26.25
CA GLN A 615 -1.91 27.07 26.17
C GLN A 615 -1.60 26.22 27.41
N LEU A 616 -2.60 25.49 27.89
CA LEU A 616 -2.45 24.54 29.00
C LEU A 616 -1.96 23.18 28.47
N ASN A 617 -0.79 22.74 28.94
CA ASN A 617 -0.20 21.44 28.70
C ASN A 617 0.02 20.73 30.03
N GLU A 618 -0.73 19.65 30.29
CA GLU A 618 -0.55 18.82 31.49
C GLU A 618 -0.50 19.62 32.81
N GLY A 619 -1.36 20.64 32.94
CA GLY A 619 -1.42 21.49 34.13
C GLY A 619 -0.43 22.66 34.16
N HIS A 620 0.41 22.82 33.12
CA HIS A 620 1.30 23.96 32.94
C HIS A 620 0.80 24.89 31.83
N VAL A 621 0.76 26.20 32.09
CA VAL A 621 0.44 27.21 31.08
C VAL A 621 1.73 27.66 30.41
N TYR A 622 1.90 27.38 29.13
CA TYR A 622 3.12 27.68 28.38
C TYR A 622 3.27 29.21 28.17
N GLN A 623 4.45 29.77 28.48
CA GLN A 623 4.71 31.23 28.44
C GLN A 623 6.00 31.62 27.70
N SER A 624 6.60 30.65 27.01
CA SER A 624 7.95 30.75 26.46
C SER A 624 7.94 30.89 24.92
N ALA A 625 6.84 31.32 24.31
CA ALA A 625 6.89 31.79 22.92
C ALA A 625 7.52 33.18 22.86
N ARG A 626 8.34 33.41 21.83
CA ARG A 626 8.93 34.70 21.48
C ARG A 626 8.66 34.95 20.01
N ASP A 627 8.22 36.15 19.67
CA ASP A 627 8.11 36.58 18.29
C ASP A 627 8.31 38.08 18.15
N THR A 628 8.80 38.46 16.97
CA THR A 628 8.94 39.86 16.58
C THR A 628 8.91 39.97 15.05
N TYR A 629 8.71 41.18 14.54
CA TYR A 629 8.96 41.46 13.13
C TYR A 629 9.93 42.64 13.00
N ILE A 630 10.79 42.59 12.00
CA ILE A 630 11.76 43.64 11.70
C ILE A 630 11.44 44.30 10.36
N SER A 631 11.68 45.61 10.27
CA SER A 631 11.38 46.44 9.10
C SER A 631 12.40 47.57 8.94
N PRO A 632 12.86 47.90 7.72
CA PRO A 632 13.73 49.04 7.46
C PRO A 632 13.12 50.36 7.94
N GLY A 633 13.93 51.21 8.57
CA GLY A 633 13.54 52.58 8.93
C GLY A 633 12.50 52.72 10.03
N GLN A 634 12.10 51.63 10.69
CA GLN A 634 11.26 51.65 11.89
C GLN A 634 12.06 51.15 13.10
N GLY A 635 12.18 52.00 14.12
CA GLY A 635 12.65 51.57 15.44
C GLY A 635 11.53 50.89 16.21
N ASP A 636 11.88 49.78 16.88
CA ASP A 636 11.12 49.00 17.87
C ASP A 636 9.60 49.21 17.86
N LEU A 637 8.89 48.31 17.18
CA LEU A 637 7.42 48.24 17.18
C LEU A 637 6.95 46.97 17.88
N SER A 638 7.40 46.77 19.11
CA SER A 638 6.83 45.80 20.07
C SER A 638 5.38 46.10 20.50
N GLU A 639 4.70 47.11 19.90
CA GLU A 639 3.35 47.55 20.31
C GLU A 639 2.18 47.01 19.45
N PHE A 640 2.37 45.98 18.61
CA PHE A 640 1.23 45.41 17.87
C PHE A 640 1.11 43.89 18.06
N HIS A 641 -0.12 43.43 18.32
CA HIS A 641 -0.55 42.02 18.44
C HIS A 641 -0.39 41.21 17.13
N GLN A 642 0.50 41.63 16.22
CA GLN A 642 0.51 41.22 14.81
C GLN A 642 1.95 41.07 14.30
N LEU A 643 2.22 39.93 13.68
CA LEU A 643 3.42 39.64 12.90
C LEU A 643 3.15 39.87 11.41
N ARG A 644 4.20 40.11 10.63
CA ARG A 644 4.07 40.36 9.19
C ARG A 644 5.31 40.04 8.38
N VAL A 645 5.08 39.53 7.17
CA VAL A 645 6.10 39.32 6.13
C VAL A 645 5.67 40.09 4.89
N ILE A 646 6.56 40.95 4.39
CA ILE A 646 6.34 41.77 3.20
C ILE A 646 7.64 41.80 2.40
N ASP A 647 7.61 41.51 1.10
CA ASP A 647 8.73 41.83 0.20
C ASP A 647 8.24 42.77 -0.92
N TYR A 648 8.35 44.08 -0.68
CA TYR A 648 7.84 45.12 -1.59
C TYR A 648 8.83 46.27 -1.72
N ALA A 649 9.44 46.44 -2.91
CA ALA A 649 10.08 47.67 -3.41
C ALA A 649 10.56 48.71 -2.35
N GLY A 650 11.39 48.28 -1.39
CA GLY A 650 11.95 49.14 -0.33
C GLY A 650 11.29 49.04 1.07
N ALA A 651 10.40 48.07 1.30
CA ALA A 651 9.67 47.83 2.54
C ALA A 651 9.71 46.34 2.94
N ASN A 652 10.91 45.75 2.99
CA ASN A 652 11.11 44.34 3.31
C ASN A 652 10.84 44.10 4.80
N GLN A 653 9.98 43.15 5.15
CA GLN A 653 9.64 42.81 6.52
C GLN A 653 9.79 41.31 6.75
N GLN A 654 10.41 40.96 7.86
CA GLN A 654 10.71 39.58 8.23
C GLN A 654 10.14 39.30 9.61
N THR A 655 9.56 38.12 9.79
CA THR A 655 9.04 37.64 11.07
C THR A 655 10.02 36.65 11.67
N LEU A 656 10.33 36.80 12.95
CA LEU A 656 11.10 35.85 13.73
C LEU A 656 10.19 35.21 14.78
N VAL A 657 10.32 33.89 14.97
CA VAL A 657 9.55 33.14 15.96
C VAL A 657 10.41 32.08 16.63
N ARG A 658 10.32 31.96 17.95
CA ARG A 658 11.02 30.96 18.75
C ARG A 658 10.14 30.45 19.88
N PHE A 659 10.35 29.20 20.27
CA PHE A 659 9.71 28.58 21.41
C PHE A 659 10.81 28.12 22.37
N ASP A 660 10.90 28.73 23.54
CA ASP A 660 11.88 28.39 24.58
C ASP A 660 11.34 27.29 25.51
N ASP A 661 12.21 26.68 26.31
CA ASP A 661 11.87 25.62 27.27
C ASP A 661 11.17 24.38 26.67
N LEU A 662 11.45 24.07 25.40
CA LEU A 662 10.87 22.90 24.71
C LEU A 662 11.28 21.57 25.33
N ILE A 663 12.54 21.45 25.73
CA ILE A 663 13.18 20.18 26.11
C ILE A 663 13.53 20.20 27.60
N GLY A 664 13.16 19.15 28.33
CA GLY A 664 13.48 19.02 29.74
C GLY A 664 12.75 17.87 30.43
N ALA A 665 12.88 17.79 31.75
CA ALA A 665 12.34 16.69 32.56
C ALA A 665 10.92 16.93 33.08
N ALA A 666 10.35 18.11 32.86
CA ALA A 666 8.98 18.38 33.27
C ALA A 666 7.98 17.67 32.33
N ALA A 667 6.84 17.23 32.87
CA ALA A 667 5.86 16.45 32.12
C ALA A 667 5.38 17.19 30.85
N TRP A 668 5.21 18.51 30.92
CA TRP A 668 4.80 19.35 29.78
C TRP A 668 5.91 19.63 28.74
N GLN A 669 7.15 19.20 28.97
CA GLN A 669 8.26 19.35 28.03
C GLN A 669 8.44 18.09 27.17
N ILE A 670 9.31 18.18 26.17
CA ILE A 670 9.82 17.01 25.43
C ILE A 670 11.00 16.45 26.23
N PRO A 671 11.02 15.14 26.57
CA PRO A 671 12.16 14.50 27.21
C PRO A 671 13.45 14.64 26.37
N ALA A 672 14.60 14.77 27.03
CA ALA A 672 15.87 14.95 26.34
C ALA A 672 16.35 13.69 25.59
N ASP A 673 15.81 12.52 25.94
CA ASP A 673 16.02 11.24 25.27
C ASP A 673 14.92 10.90 24.25
N ALA A 674 13.96 11.81 24.04
CA ALA A 674 12.85 11.58 23.13
C ALA A 674 13.31 11.56 21.67
N LYS A 675 12.75 10.65 20.88
CA LYS A 675 12.99 10.60 19.44
C LYS A 675 11.91 11.41 18.71
N VAL A 676 12.26 12.59 18.16
CA VAL A 676 11.30 13.42 17.41
C VAL A 676 11.03 12.84 16.02
N ARG A 677 9.75 12.53 15.76
CA ARG A 677 9.29 11.98 14.48
C ARG A 677 8.84 13.07 13.52
N PHE A 678 8.11 14.05 14.02
CA PHE A 678 7.56 15.14 13.24
C PHE A 678 7.45 16.41 14.08
N ALA A 679 7.71 17.57 13.48
CA ALA A 679 7.38 18.85 14.08
C ALA A 679 6.83 19.83 13.03
N ALA A 680 5.77 20.55 13.39
CA ALA A 680 5.14 21.55 12.55
C ALA A 680 5.04 22.90 13.25
N LEU A 681 5.56 23.94 12.60
CA LEU A 681 5.32 25.33 12.96
C LEU A 681 4.06 25.81 12.24
N VAL A 682 3.08 26.28 13.01
CA VAL A 682 1.81 26.80 12.50
C VAL A 682 1.70 28.28 12.83
N LEU A 683 1.63 29.10 11.78
CA LEU A 683 1.40 30.54 11.88
C LEU A 683 0.05 30.85 11.22
N THR A 684 -0.87 31.42 11.99
CA THR A 684 -2.25 31.62 11.53
C THR A 684 -2.48 33.06 11.13
N ALA A 685 -3.10 33.27 9.97
CA ALA A 685 -3.44 34.61 9.51
C ALA A 685 -4.44 35.29 10.46
N ASP A 686 -4.24 36.58 10.71
CA ASP A 686 -5.23 37.38 11.44
C ASP A 686 -6.38 37.74 10.47
N GLY A 687 -7.56 37.17 10.71
CA GLY A 687 -8.72 37.23 9.80
C GLY A 687 -9.32 38.63 9.60
N ASP A 688 -8.89 39.61 10.39
CA ASP A 688 -9.32 41.01 10.28
C ASP A 688 -8.47 41.84 9.28
N LEU A 689 -7.45 41.25 8.65
CA LEU A 689 -6.53 41.94 7.74
C LEU A 689 -6.43 41.31 6.35
N TRP A 690 -6.22 42.17 5.35
CA TRP A 690 -6.02 41.76 3.96
C TRP A 690 -4.62 41.13 3.79
N SER A 691 -4.56 39.80 3.79
CA SER A 691 -3.39 39.07 3.27
C SER A 691 -3.46 39.03 1.73
N GLY A 692 -2.32 38.97 1.06
CA GLY A 692 -2.26 38.83 -0.40
C GLY A 692 -1.99 37.37 -0.78
N THR A 693 -2.80 36.80 -1.66
CA THR A 693 -2.60 35.44 -2.18
C THR A 693 -1.50 35.40 -3.24
N GLY A 694 -0.62 34.38 -3.19
CA GLY A 694 0.24 34.02 -4.33
C GLY A 694 1.75 34.15 -4.14
N ALA A 695 2.24 34.35 -2.90
CA ALA A 695 3.68 34.27 -2.61
C ALA A 695 4.04 33.01 -1.81
N VAL A 696 5.25 32.50 -2.05
CA VAL A 696 5.84 31.38 -1.30
C VAL A 696 6.58 31.94 -0.10
N HIS A 697 6.20 31.48 1.09
CA HIS A 697 6.88 31.78 2.35
C HIS A 697 7.60 30.53 2.85
N ARG A 698 8.78 30.69 3.45
CA ARG A 698 9.57 29.59 4.01
C ARG A 698 10.13 29.91 5.39
N ALA A 699 10.25 28.88 6.23
CA ALA A 699 10.90 28.96 7.52
C ALA A 699 12.37 28.57 7.39
N HIS A 700 13.27 29.47 7.77
CA HIS A 700 14.71 29.23 7.84
C HIS A 700 15.16 29.21 9.29
N ARG A 701 15.85 28.14 9.69
CA ARG A 701 16.39 28.02 11.05
C ARG A 701 17.42 29.10 11.32
N MET A 702 17.23 29.86 12.40
CA MET A 702 18.19 30.87 12.86
C MET A 702 19.48 30.21 13.34
N GLN A 703 20.62 30.82 13.02
CA GLN A 703 21.96 30.35 13.43
C GLN A 703 22.57 31.24 14.52
N VAL A 704 21.97 32.40 14.76
CA VAL A 704 22.37 33.38 15.77
C VAL A 704 21.20 33.69 16.69
N ASP A 705 21.53 34.01 17.94
CA ASP A 705 20.54 34.38 18.96
C ASP A 705 19.90 35.74 18.68
N TRP A 706 18.70 35.96 19.19
CA TRP A 706 17.94 37.20 19.08
C TRP A 706 16.95 37.35 20.24
N ASP A 707 16.49 38.59 20.44
CA ASP A 707 15.42 38.93 21.36
C ASP A 707 14.41 39.90 20.71
N ASP A 708 13.30 40.16 21.39
CA ASP A 708 12.19 40.95 20.85
C ASP A 708 12.55 42.43 20.62
N SER A 709 13.70 42.90 21.12
CA SER A 709 14.23 44.25 20.87
C SER A 709 15.08 44.34 19.59
N GLY A 710 15.25 43.22 18.88
CA GLY A 710 15.99 43.14 17.64
C GLY A 710 15.42 44.06 16.55
N THR A 711 16.26 44.88 15.91
CA THR A 711 15.82 45.82 14.86
C THR A 711 16.57 45.63 13.55
N TRP A 712 15.91 45.95 12.44
CA TRP A 712 16.50 45.89 11.10
C TRP A 712 17.78 46.74 11.00
N ASP A 713 17.71 48.00 11.42
CA ASP A 713 18.81 48.97 11.29
C ASP A 713 19.89 48.80 12.37
N GLY A 714 19.53 48.22 13.52
CA GLY A 714 20.44 48.00 14.64
C GLY A 714 21.07 46.61 14.62
N THR A 715 20.31 45.62 15.07
CA THR A 715 20.75 44.23 15.24
C THR A 715 21.24 43.61 13.95
N TRP A 716 20.57 43.91 12.84
CA TRP A 716 20.82 43.29 11.54
C TRP A 716 21.54 44.22 10.55
N GLY A 717 22.19 45.27 11.05
CA GLY A 717 23.10 46.12 10.26
C GLY A 717 22.47 46.81 9.04
N GLY A 718 21.15 46.98 9.01
CA GLY A 718 20.43 47.61 7.91
C GLY A 718 20.10 46.69 6.72
N VAL A 719 20.39 45.38 6.82
CA VAL A 719 20.11 44.41 5.75
C VAL A 719 19.07 43.35 6.11
N GLY A 720 18.58 43.36 7.36
CA GLY A 720 17.69 42.30 7.88
C GLY A 720 18.45 40.98 8.10
N VAL A 721 17.72 39.94 8.53
CA VAL A 721 18.26 38.59 8.67
C VAL A 721 18.64 38.06 7.28
N SER A 722 19.90 37.64 7.13
CA SER A 722 20.45 37.16 5.86
C SER A 722 20.81 35.69 5.89
N VAL A 723 20.23 34.90 4.97
CA VAL A 723 20.66 33.51 4.72
C VAL A 723 22.03 33.43 4.06
N ALA A 724 22.40 34.43 3.25
CA ALA A 724 23.72 34.52 2.63
C ALA A 724 24.80 35.05 3.61
N GLY A 725 24.38 35.88 4.58
CA GLY A 725 25.22 36.41 5.65
C GLY A 725 25.50 35.43 6.78
N GLY A 726 24.77 34.33 6.86
CA GLY A 726 24.92 33.30 7.90
C GLY A 726 24.10 33.54 9.17
N ASP A 727 23.12 34.45 9.13
CA ASP A 727 22.22 34.69 10.27
C ASP A 727 21.17 33.58 10.40
N ALA A 728 20.78 33.00 9.27
CA ALA A 728 19.85 31.87 9.15
C ALA A 728 20.36 30.86 8.13
N ALA A 729 19.87 29.62 8.20
CA ALA A 729 20.26 28.55 7.30
C ALA A 729 19.85 28.85 5.84
N ALA A 730 20.77 28.62 4.90
CA ALA A 730 20.52 28.80 3.47
C ALA A 730 19.43 27.86 2.93
N THR A 731 19.36 26.63 3.46
CA THR A 731 18.30 25.68 3.16
C THR A 731 17.14 25.89 4.15
N PRO A 732 15.90 26.13 3.67
CA PRO A 732 14.73 26.18 4.53
C PRO A 732 14.43 24.81 5.15
N ASP A 733 13.71 24.76 6.26
CA ASP A 733 13.27 23.49 6.86
C ASP A 733 12.18 22.80 6.02
N ASP A 734 11.35 23.58 5.30
CA ASP A 734 10.29 23.09 4.42
C ASP A 734 10.48 23.61 2.98
N ALA A 735 10.69 22.68 2.04
CA ALA A 735 10.88 22.96 0.62
C ALA A 735 9.59 22.90 -0.20
N SER A 736 8.42 22.62 0.40
CA SER A 736 7.16 22.51 -0.33
C SER A 736 6.69 23.87 -0.85
N ASP A 737 6.33 23.93 -2.14
CA ASP A 737 5.77 25.15 -2.75
C ASP A 737 4.29 25.28 -2.37
N ARG A 738 4.02 25.83 -1.18
CA ARG A 738 2.66 26.09 -0.72
C ARG A 738 2.28 27.56 -0.93
N PHE A 739 1.29 27.79 -1.78
CA PHE A 739 0.61 29.07 -1.86
C PHE A 739 -0.33 29.21 -0.66
N LEU A 740 -0.06 30.18 0.23
CA LEU A 740 -0.95 30.48 1.33
C LEU A 740 -2.17 31.26 0.80
N ALA A 741 -3.35 30.69 0.96
CA ALA A 741 -4.61 31.37 0.68
C ALA A 741 -4.99 32.31 1.84
N ASP A 742 -5.82 33.31 1.57
CA ASP A 742 -6.31 34.24 2.60
C ASP A 742 -6.99 33.49 3.75
N ALA A 743 -6.74 33.95 4.98
CA ALA A 743 -7.27 33.35 6.21
C ALA A 743 -6.87 31.88 6.48
N SER A 744 -5.90 31.32 5.74
CA SER A 744 -5.39 29.96 5.97
C SER A 744 -4.17 29.95 6.90
N PRO A 745 -4.00 28.93 7.76
CA PRO A 745 -2.78 28.74 8.52
C PRO A 745 -1.62 28.35 7.59
N GLY A 746 -0.47 29.02 7.74
CA GLY A 746 0.79 28.55 7.17
C GLY A 746 1.37 27.47 8.07
N VAL A 747 1.59 26.28 7.50
CA VAL A 747 2.14 25.11 8.20
C VAL A 747 3.48 24.77 7.56
N PHE A 748 4.55 24.85 8.35
CA PHE A 748 5.92 24.55 7.94
C PHE A 748 6.40 23.29 8.65
N ASP A 749 6.92 22.31 7.89
CA ASP A 749 7.68 21.21 8.48
C ASP A 749 8.99 21.76 9.07
N VAL A 750 9.18 21.60 10.37
CA VAL A 750 10.38 22.05 11.10
C VAL A 750 11.04 20.91 11.87
N THR A 751 10.76 19.67 11.47
CA THR A 751 11.24 18.44 12.11
C THR A 751 12.77 18.43 12.25
N SER A 752 13.48 18.89 11.21
CA SER A 752 14.95 18.96 11.18
C SER A 752 15.52 19.86 12.29
N SER A 753 14.93 21.04 12.51
CA SER A 753 15.36 21.96 13.56
C SER A 753 15.14 21.37 14.95
N VAL A 754 13.96 20.81 15.21
CA VAL A 754 13.64 20.27 16.55
C VAL A 754 14.52 19.07 16.90
N ARG A 755 14.84 18.20 15.93
CA ARG A 755 15.80 17.10 16.13
C ARG A 755 17.18 17.61 16.55
N LYS A 756 17.71 18.62 15.86
CA LYS A 756 19.00 19.23 16.22
C LYS A 756 19.01 19.79 17.64
N TRP A 757 17.90 20.38 18.09
CA TRP A 757 17.79 20.92 19.45
C TRP A 757 17.77 19.82 20.51
N ILE A 758 17.09 18.70 20.25
CA ILE A 758 17.16 17.51 21.11
C ILE A 758 18.57 16.95 21.17
N ASP A 759 19.28 16.92 20.05
CA ASP A 759 20.68 16.49 19.97
C ASP A 759 21.66 17.48 20.63
N GLY A 760 21.16 18.58 21.19
CA GLY A 760 21.91 19.55 21.99
C GLY A 760 22.39 20.80 21.24
N GLU A 761 21.98 21.00 19.98
CA GLU A 761 22.20 22.29 19.32
C GLU A 761 21.37 23.41 19.98
N PRO A 762 21.88 24.66 20.02
CA PRO A 762 21.11 25.79 20.51
C PRO A 762 19.82 26.02 19.70
N ASN A 763 18.75 26.34 20.41
CA ASN A 763 17.48 26.77 19.82
C ASN A 763 17.45 28.30 19.68
N TYR A 764 17.49 28.77 18.44
CA TYR A 764 17.30 30.19 18.09
C TYR A 764 16.03 30.43 17.27
N GLY A 765 15.17 29.43 17.11
CA GLY A 765 13.92 29.56 16.33
C GLY A 765 14.14 29.73 14.83
N TRP A 766 13.22 30.43 14.18
CA TRP A 766 13.15 30.58 12.73
C TRP A 766 12.90 32.04 12.31
N VAL A 767 13.39 32.39 11.12
CA VAL A 767 12.91 33.54 10.36
C VAL A 767 12.01 33.07 9.22
N ILE A 768 10.90 33.78 8.99
CA ILE A 768 10.00 33.55 7.86
C ILE A 768 10.34 34.53 6.75
N LEU A 769 10.72 33.99 5.60
CA LEU A 769 11.11 34.74 4.40
C LEU A 769 10.13 34.49 3.27
N GLN A 770 9.90 35.51 2.44
CA GLN A 770 9.19 35.37 1.17
C GLN A 770 10.23 35.11 0.06
N GLU A 771 10.06 34.05 -0.73
CA GLU A 771 11.02 33.68 -1.79
C GLU A 771 10.60 34.12 -3.20
N THR A 772 9.31 34.37 -3.42
CA THR A 772 8.80 34.84 -4.72
C THR A 772 8.65 36.35 -4.75
N MET A 773 9.15 37.01 -5.80
CA MET A 773 8.96 38.45 -6.02
C MET A 773 7.47 38.80 -6.28
N GLY A 774 6.91 39.75 -5.52
CA GLY A 774 5.54 40.25 -5.70
C GLY A 774 4.99 40.97 -4.46
N ASP A 775 4.03 41.89 -4.64
CA ASP A 775 3.36 42.66 -3.56
C ASP A 775 2.31 41.82 -2.81
N ASN A 776 2.77 40.75 -2.16
CA ASN A 776 1.93 39.86 -1.37
C ASN A 776 2.34 40.00 0.09
N ARG A 777 1.37 40.31 0.95
CA ARG A 777 1.59 40.55 2.39
C ARG A 777 0.95 39.43 3.16
N TRP A 778 1.63 38.95 4.19
CA TRP A 778 1.05 37.99 5.10
C TRP A 778 1.08 38.52 6.53
N TYR A 779 -0.10 38.68 7.12
CA TYR A 779 -0.29 39.12 8.50
C TYR A 779 -0.63 37.91 9.35
N MET A 780 0.10 37.70 10.44
CA MET A 780 -0.08 36.57 11.34
C MET A 780 -0.34 37.06 12.77
N GLY A 781 -1.02 36.24 13.57
CA GLY A 781 -1.13 36.51 15.00
C GLY A 781 0.23 36.44 15.68
N SER A 782 0.51 37.40 16.57
CA SER A 782 1.65 37.36 17.50
C SER A 782 1.29 36.54 18.75
N SER A 783 2.29 36.10 19.53
CA SER A 783 2.12 35.37 20.79
C SER A 783 1.34 36.17 21.84
N GLU A 784 1.37 37.49 21.73
CA GLU A 784 0.65 38.46 22.55
C GLU A 784 -0.80 38.68 22.07
N SER A 785 -1.24 38.03 20.98
CA SER A 785 -2.59 38.18 20.45
C SER A 785 -3.65 37.90 21.52
N PRO A 786 -4.73 38.71 21.63
CA PRO A 786 -5.83 38.41 22.55
C PRO A 786 -6.61 37.15 22.17
N VAL A 787 -6.47 36.67 20.92
CA VAL A 787 -7.11 35.45 20.42
C VAL A 787 -6.09 34.32 20.43
N GLU A 788 -6.23 33.39 21.38
CA GLU A 788 -5.28 32.28 21.55
C GLU A 788 -5.15 31.41 20.28
N ALA A 789 -6.25 31.19 19.56
CA ALA A 789 -6.28 30.31 18.39
C ALA A 789 -5.37 30.77 17.24
N VAL A 790 -5.08 32.07 17.13
CA VAL A 790 -4.24 32.62 16.04
C VAL A 790 -2.77 32.80 16.44
N ARG A 791 -2.42 32.55 17.71
CA ARG A 791 -1.03 32.63 18.18
C ARG A 791 -0.16 31.56 17.51
N PRO A 792 1.14 31.83 17.27
CA PRO A 792 2.06 30.82 16.76
C PRO A 792 2.02 29.55 17.61
N ALA A 793 2.03 28.40 16.94
CA ALA A 793 2.05 27.10 17.59
C ALA A 793 3.12 26.20 17.00
N LEU A 794 3.84 25.48 17.86
CA LEU A 794 4.74 24.40 17.47
C LEU A 794 4.12 23.07 17.93
N TYR A 795 3.83 22.19 16.99
CA TYR A 795 3.42 20.82 17.27
C TYR A 795 4.63 19.92 17.15
N VAL A 796 4.89 19.09 18.15
CA VAL A 796 6.00 18.13 18.14
C VAL A 796 5.46 16.75 18.51
N GLN A 797 5.66 15.80 17.60
CA GLN A 797 5.38 14.39 17.81
C GLN A 797 6.69 13.66 18.15
N PHE A 798 6.73 12.97 19.27
CA PHE A 798 7.93 12.28 19.76
C PHE A 798 7.60 11.00 20.53
N GLU A 799 8.64 10.18 20.72
CA GLU A 799 8.63 8.91 21.46
C GLU A 799 9.14 9.11 22.88
#